data_AF-E3BL74-F1
#
_entry.id   AF-E3BL74-F1
#
_cell.length_a   1.000
_cell.length_b   1.000
_cell.length_c   1.000
_cell.angle_alpha   90.00
_cell.angle_beta   90.00
_cell.angle_gamma   90.00
#
_symmetry.space_group_name_H-M   'P 1'
#
loop_
_entity.id
_entity.type
_entity.pdbx_description
1 polymer ?
#
loop_
_entity_poly.entity_id
_entity_poly.type
_entity_poly.pdbx_seq_one_letter_code
_entity_poly.pdbx_strand_id
1 'polypeptide(L)'
;MQLFTKYFRRSRFVVVSLVAVVMLSGCWEPKTEASFRFSALVEHPHAAGSQFTITQSTTELVIEGTLDNDGRLTTVIPKGTALNYPIQVSVFFPSETYKYLSDSVEMLEKMVKNHRASKMARVETVSSSEPSDIEPKITLKTTAEFAKADRDRDGWLSFEEIHYKTIDSLNLDYVAQVKELMVAADIARRYPHKLFYPSTYHMIGEFEAKQAVKSAFFATNTDLVRESRQSLFGQASEPNGEAQSFLRLDDKGWPLSEQGGSYWDLPWSCVDDIRRVSVRNYAVRLWFSGIPENNKQPSSEITSVIREINARSVCLKSSWALPTINQLATLFSDGMVSFPNTFPFLTIDDAIWALNEQGQRVLVSFASDEPEVTSAIENQEGIILLHSIEVPDMWFNIPAQETPVDLVELREQYAQEPSLWPKPTIDEGIEWQELGLLPQVPFPADNPYSKHKENLGRTLFFDKRLSKDNTISCGSCHEPSKGWADGTRVAVGIDGRTGTRNTPTILNTAYYESLFWDGRVKSLEEQSLHPIANPIEMGLPLDDLLVKLEKINAYRALFKAAFGDEGITLDRIAKSIATFERTIISRTNALDRFLIGDKHALTDQELHGMHLFRTKARCLNCHSGPLMTNNGFANIGLTFYGREFEDRGRYNVTFDAKDMGRFRVPALRDIEATDPMTHLGFFKLAIVPPSGDRVFGLLAMYNNGMTRNRSGNFPQYEHKYDVLFPKVSTLIERLGMTSAELLALKAFMSAVSSDVRQDSATPEEMGIVIPD
;
A
#
# COMPACT_ATOMS: atom_id res chain seq x y z
N MET A 1 -5.43 -48.74 -33.26
CA MET A 1 -4.76 -49.71 -32.36
C MET A 1 -4.36 -48.95 -31.11
N GLN A 2 -5.29 -48.79 -30.18
CA GLN A 2 -5.53 -49.69 -29.04
C GLN A 2 -4.55 -49.39 -27.91
N LEU A 3 -4.90 -48.39 -27.08
CA LEU A 3 -4.62 -48.34 -25.63
C LEU A 3 -5.18 -47.10 -24.90
N PHE A 4 -5.90 -46.19 -25.57
CA PHE A 4 -6.47 -44.99 -24.90
C PHE A 4 -8.00 -44.81 -25.03
N THR A 5 -8.74 -45.91 -25.23
CA THR A 5 -10.20 -45.89 -25.30
C THR A 5 -10.80 -46.76 -24.20
N LYS A 6 -10.86 -46.26 -22.96
CA LYS A 6 -11.76 -46.85 -21.97
C LYS A 6 -12.37 -45.92 -20.90
N TYR A 7 -12.15 -44.60 -20.92
CA TYR A 7 -12.71 -43.73 -19.88
C TYR A 7 -13.55 -42.51 -20.31
N PHE A 8 -13.82 -42.32 -21.60
CA PHE A 8 -14.73 -41.26 -22.06
C PHE A 8 -15.76 -41.80 -23.06
N ARG A 9 -16.76 -42.52 -22.54
CA ARG A 9 -18.03 -42.76 -23.24
C ARG A 9 -19.17 -42.43 -22.28
N ARG A 10 -19.40 -41.13 -22.04
CA ARG A 10 -20.68 -40.56 -21.57
C ARG A 10 -20.65 -39.03 -21.35
N SER A 11 -20.02 -38.29 -22.24
CA SER A 11 -20.08 -36.83 -22.17
C SER A 11 -20.11 -36.23 -23.58
N ARG A 12 -21.16 -35.46 -23.87
CA ARG A 12 -21.31 -34.65 -25.10
C ARG A 12 -20.34 -33.47 -25.04
N PHE A 13 -19.06 -33.70 -25.30
CA PHE A 13 -18.08 -32.63 -25.46
C PHE A 13 -17.59 -32.59 -26.91
N VAL A 14 -17.72 -31.43 -27.54
CA VAL A 14 -17.07 -31.08 -28.81
C VAL A 14 -15.61 -30.75 -28.49
N VAL A 15 -14.67 -31.40 -29.15
CA VAL A 15 -13.23 -31.14 -28.99
C VAL A 15 -12.74 -30.44 -30.25
N VAL A 16 -12.27 -29.20 -30.12
CA VAL A 16 -11.66 -28.44 -31.23
C VAL A 16 -10.15 -28.50 -31.05
N SER A 17 -9.45 -29.09 -32.02
CA SER A 17 -7.98 -29.12 -32.04
C SER A 17 -7.48 -28.17 -33.12
N LEU A 18 -6.68 -27.17 -32.70
CA LEU A 18 -6.12 -26.14 -33.57
C LEU A 18 -4.78 -26.60 -34.14
N VAL A 19 -4.68 -26.66 -35.47
CA VAL A 19 -3.43 -26.98 -36.19
C VAL A 19 -3.19 -25.89 -37.24
N ALA A 20 -2.35 -24.91 -36.93
CA ALA A 20 -1.85 -23.99 -37.95
C ALA A 20 -0.67 -24.64 -38.67
N VAL A 21 -0.76 -24.78 -39.99
CA VAL A 21 0.40 -25.14 -40.83
C VAL A 21 1.03 -23.83 -41.31
N VAL A 22 2.07 -23.38 -40.61
CA VAL A 22 2.91 -22.26 -41.06
C VAL A 22 4.27 -22.84 -41.47
N MET A 23 4.63 -22.72 -42.75
CA MET A 23 5.99 -23.01 -43.20
C MET A 23 6.93 -21.84 -42.83
N LEU A 24 8.08 -22.21 -42.27
CA LEU A 24 9.28 -21.46 -41.83
C LEU A 24 9.61 -20.16 -42.64
N SER A 25 10.30 -19.12 -42.15
CA SER A 25 11.42 -19.00 -41.19
C SER A 25 11.74 -17.51 -40.94
N GLY A 26 12.28 -17.17 -39.75
CA GLY A 26 13.18 -16.02 -39.51
C GLY A 26 12.59 -14.60 -39.56
N CYS A 27 13.11 -13.70 -38.72
CA CYS A 27 12.72 -12.28 -38.61
C CYS A 27 12.38 -11.62 -39.96
N TRP A 28 11.16 -11.07 -40.14
CA TRP A 28 10.92 -10.06 -41.20
C TRP A 28 9.54 -9.37 -41.20
N GLU A 29 9.53 -8.10 -41.61
CA GLU A 29 8.42 -7.49 -42.36
C GLU A 29 8.26 -8.22 -43.71
N PRO A 30 7.09 -8.73 -44.13
CA PRO A 30 7.02 -9.45 -45.41
C PRO A 30 6.94 -8.49 -46.60
N LYS A 31 7.96 -8.48 -47.46
CA LYS A 31 7.94 -7.82 -48.80
C LYS A 31 7.35 -8.65 -49.95
N THR A 32 6.70 -9.81 -49.75
CA THR A 32 6.11 -10.59 -50.87
C THR A 32 4.70 -11.13 -50.60
N GLU A 33 3.94 -11.35 -51.69
CA GLU A 33 2.50 -11.66 -51.79
C GLU A 33 2.07 -13.01 -51.16
N ALA A 34 2.04 -13.12 -49.83
CA ALA A 34 1.40 -14.28 -49.18
C ALA A 34 0.10 -13.86 -48.48
N SER A 35 -1.03 -14.40 -48.95
CA SER A 35 -2.27 -14.45 -48.20
C SER A 35 -2.25 -15.65 -47.25
N PHE A 36 -2.72 -15.48 -46.01
CA PHE A 36 -2.66 -16.51 -44.98
C PHE A 36 -3.92 -17.39 -45.02
N ARG A 37 -3.74 -18.71 -45.01
CA ARG A 37 -4.84 -19.68 -44.84
C ARG A 37 -4.98 -20.03 -43.37
N PHE A 38 -6.12 -19.68 -42.78
CA PHE A 38 -6.53 -20.20 -41.49
C PHE A 38 -7.07 -21.63 -41.66
N SER A 39 -6.77 -22.54 -40.73
CA SER A 39 -7.30 -23.91 -40.72
C SER A 39 -7.46 -24.39 -39.29
N ALA A 40 -8.70 -24.70 -38.89
CA ALA A 40 -9.02 -25.25 -37.57
C ALA A 40 -10.03 -26.39 -37.74
N LEU A 41 -9.83 -27.51 -37.02
CA LEU A 41 -10.65 -28.71 -37.15
C LEU A 41 -11.75 -28.70 -36.08
N VAL A 42 -13.01 -28.69 -36.49
CA VAL A 42 -14.18 -28.76 -35.61
C VAL A 42 -14.80 -30.15 -35.74
N GLU A 43 -14.57 -31.02 -34.75
CA GLU A 43 -15.21 -32.34 -34.72
C GLU A 43 -16.68 -32.21 -34.26
N HIS A 44 -17.57 -31.92 -35.21
CA HIS A 44 -19.02 -31.93 -34.99
C HIS A 44 -19.71 -32.80 -36.07
N PRO A 45 -20.69 -33.66 -35.71
CA PRO A 45 -21.25 -34.67 -36.62
C PRO A 45 -22.00 -34.13 -37.87
N HIS A 46 -22.18 -32.81 -37.98
CA HIS A 46 -22.89 -32.15 -39.08
C HIS A 46 -22.24 -30.81 -39.50
N ALA A 47 -20.93 -30.80 -39.79
CA ALA A 47 -20.17 -29.56 -39.93
C ALA A 47 -19.95 -29.03 -41.37
N ALA A 48 -20.11 -29.87 -42.40
CA ALA A 48 -19.78 -29.50 -43.77
C ALA A 48 -20.74 -28.41 -44.32
N GLY A 49 -20.19 -27.29 -44.79
CA GLY A 49 -20.94 -26.17 -45.34
C GLY A 49 -21.47 -25.16 -44.32
N SER A 50 -21.25 -25.37 -43.02
CA SER A 50 -21.58 -24.38 -41.98
C SER A 50 -20.76 -23.11 -42.15
N GLN A 51 -21.36 -21.95 -41.91
CA GLN A 51 -20.67 -20.66 -42.03
C GLN A 51 -19.95 -20.31 -40.74
N PHE A 52 -18.88 -19.53 -40.86
CA PHE A 52 -18.25 -18.90 -39.72
C PHE A 52 -17.83 -17.47 -40.02
N THR A 53 -17.70 -16.68 -38.97
CA THR A 53 -17.14 -15.33 -39.03
C THR A 53 -15.99 -15.18 -38.04
N ILE A 54 -14.93 -14.50 -38.46
CA ILE A 54 -13.87 -14.00 -37.60
C ILE A 54 -14.12 -12.50 -37.47
N THR A 55 -14.41 -12.05 -36.25
CA THR A 55 -14.66 -10.65 -35.97
C THR A 55 -13.61 -10.09 -35.01
N GLN A 56 -13.23 -8.85 -35.24
CA GLN A 56 -12.37 -8.08 -34.35
C GLN A 56 -13.04 -6.72 -34.18
N SER A 57 -13.75 -6.56 -33.07
CA SER A 57 -14.59 -5.40 -32.78
C SER A 57 -13.81 -4.08 -32.73
N THR A 58 -12.51 -4.16 -32.48
CA THR A 58 -11.61 -3.02 -32.25
C THR A 58 -11.18 -2.34 -33.55
N THR A 59 -11.16 -3.10 -34.64
CA THR A 59 -10.86 -2.59 -35.99
C THR A 59 -12.07 -2.74 -36.92
N GLU A 60 -13.24 -3.12 -36.37
CA GLU A 60 -14.47 -3.49 -37.10
C GLU A 60 -14.25 -4.55 -38.19
N LEU A 61 -13.20 -5.36 -38.08
CA LEU A 61 -12.87 -6.37 -39.08
C LEU A 61 -13.85 -7.53 -38.96
N VAL A 62 -14.42 -7.93 -40.09
CA VAL A 62 -15.28 -9.12 -40.22
C VAL A 62 -14.80 -9.92 -41.43
N ILE A 63 -14.39 -11.16 -41.20
CA ILE A 63 -13.96 -12.09 -42.25
C ILE A 63 -14.85 -13.32 -42.17
N GLU A 64 -15.53 -13.64 -43.26
CA GLU A 64 -16.43 -14.79 -43.31
C GLU A 64 -15.75 -15.98 -43.99
N GLY A 65 -16.24 -17.19 -43.70
CA GLY A 65 -15.78 -18.41 -44.33
C GLY A 65 -16.76 -19.57 -44.14
N THR A 66 -16.42 -20.71 -44.71
CA THR A 66 -17.23 -21.93 -44.61
C THR A 66 -16.38 -23.12 -44.17
N LEU A 67 -17.03 -24.09 -43.53
CA LEU A 67 -16.42 -25.35 -43.15
C LEU A 67 -16.38 -26.31 -44.34
N ASP A 68 -15.23 -26.93 -44.59
CA ASP A 68 -15.11 -27.98 -45.59
C ASP A 68 -15.71 -29.32 -45.11
N ASN A 69 -15.74 -30.32 -46.01
CA ASN A 69 -16.34 -31.62 -45.74
C ASN A 69 -15.63 -32.43 -44.63
N ASP A 70 -14.41 -32.03 -44.26
CA ASP A 70 -13.62 -32.63 -43.19
C ASP A 70 -13.72 -31.82 -41.89
N GLY A 71 -14.61 -30.81 -41.83
CA GLY A 71 -14.82 -29.96 -40.67
C GLY A 71 -13.72 -28.92 -40.46
N ARG A 72 -12.95 -28.58 -41.50
CA ARG A 72 -11.90 -27.55 -41.42
C ARG A 72 -12.43 -26.18 -41.81
N LEU A 73 -12.13 -25.20 -40.97
CA LEU A 73 -12.41 -23.78 -41.18
C LEU A 73 -11.36 -23.18 -42.11
N THR A 74 -11.68 -22.91 -43.38
CA THR A 74 -10.74 -22.27 -44.33
C THR A 74 -11.24 -20.92 -44.80
N THR A 75 -10.46 -19.86 -44.55
CA THR A 75 -10.67 -18.53 -45.15
C THR A 75 -9.33 -17.86 -45.48
N VAL A 76 -9.37 -16.84 -46.33
CA VAL A 76 -8.21 -16.09 -46.82
C VAL A 76 -8.22 -14.70 -46.20
N ILE A 77 -7.19 -14.38 -45.44
CA ILE A 77 -7.07 -13.08 -44.77
C ILE A 77 -6.37 -12.08 -45.72
N PRO A 78 -6.97 -10.91 -46.02
CA PRO A 78 -6.36 -9.91 -46.91
C PRO A 78 -5.02 -9.37 -46.40
N LYS A 79 -4.17 -8.92 -47.34
CA LYS A 79 -2.84 -8.36 -47.01
C LYS A 79 -2.98 -7.04 -46.26
N GLY A 80 -2.20 -6.87 -45.18
CA GLY A 80 -2.20 -5.65 -44.37
C GLY A 80 -3.27 -5.60 -43.28
N THR A 81 -4.12 -6.64 -43.18
CA THR A 81 -5.07 -6.79 -42.08
C THR A 81 -4.33 -7.04 -40.77
N ALA A 82 -4.38 -6.07 -39.86
CA ALA A 82 -3.70 -6.12 -38.58
C ALA A 82 -4.48 -7.02 -37.60
N LEU A 83 -3.99 -8.24 -37.33
CA LEU A 83 -4.63 -9.23 -36.43
C LEU A 83 -4.01 -9.26 -35.03
N ASN A 84 -3.48 -8.12 -34.60
CA ASN A 84 -2.80 -7.91 -33.32
C ASN A 84 -3.75 -7.56 -32.16
N TYR A 85 -5.07 -7.61 -32.38
CA TYR A 85 -6.11 -7.49 -31.35
C TYR A 85 -6.90 -8.80 -31.20
N PRO A 86 -7.66 -8.99 -30.10
CA PRO A 86 -8.43 -10.21 -29.88
C PRO A 86 -9.43 -10.48 -31.02
N ILE A 87 -9.50 -11.75 -31.45
CA ILE A 87 -10.40 -12.19 -32.51
C ILE A 87 -11.46 -13.13 -31.94
N GLN A 88 -12.70 -12.96 -32.39
CA GLN A 88 -13.81 -13.87 -32.09
C GLN A 88 -14.14 -14.67 -33.34
N VAL A 89 -14.05 -16.00 -33.25
CA VAL A 89 -14.50 -16.91 -34.30
C VAL A 89 -15.88 -17.45 -33.92
N SER A 90 -16.90 -17.10 -34.68
CA SER A 90 -18.27 -17.59 -34.49
C SER A 90 -18.58 -18.59 -35.59
N VAL A 91 -18.94 -19.82 -35.22
CA VAL A 91 -19.34 -20.89 -36.16
C VAL A 91 -20.84 -21.11 -36.02
N PHE A 92 -21.55 -21.01 -37.13
CA PHE A 92 -23.01 -21.06 -37.21
C PHE A 92 -23.44 -22.42 -37.75
N PHE A 93 -24.07 -23.22 -36.90
CA PHE A 93 -24.78 -24.44 -37.31
C PHE A 93 -26.30 -24.17 -37.34
N PRO A 94 -27.09 -25.00 -38.04
CA PRO A 94 -28.53 -24.76 -38.22
C PRO A 94 -29.33 -24.65 -36.91
N SER A 95 -28.87 -25.28 -35.83
CA SER A 95 -29.58 -25.29 -34.54
C SER A 95 -28.83 -24.57 -33.41
N GLU A 96 -27.54 -24.26 -33.59
CA GLU A 96 -26.66 -23.78 -32.51
C GLU A 96 -25.53 -22.93 -33.09
N THR A 97 -25.13 -21.89 -32.36
CA THR A 97 -23.95 -21.08 -32.70
C THR A 97 -22.90 -21.24 -31.63
N TYR A 98 -21.67 -21.45 -32.06
CA TYR A 98 -20.51 -21.64 -31.19
C TYR A 98 -19.57 -20.46 -31.35
N LYS A 99 -19.18 -19.84 -30.24
CA LYS A 99 -18.28 -18.67 -30.24
C LYS A 99 -16.97 -19.01 -29.53
N TYR A 100 -15.86 -18.68 -30.17
CA TYR A 100 -14.51 -18.92 -29.67
C TYR A 100 -13.75 -17.59 -29.65
N LEU A 101 -13.13 -17.26 -28.52
CA LEU A 101 -12.40 -16.01 -28.31
C LEU A 101 -10.92 -16.31 -28.10
N SER A 102 -10.03 -15.57 -28.75
CA SER A 102 -8.58 -15.69 -28.58
C SER A 102 -7.91 -14.31 -28.55
N ASP A 103 -6.92 -14.16 -27.66
CA ASP A 103 -6.33 -12.87 -27.31
C ASP A 103 -5.36 -12.31 -28.37
N SER A 104 -4.83 -13.14 -29.29
CA SER A 104 -4.09 -12.74 -30.50
C SER A 104 -3.71 -13.94 -31.39
N VAL A 105 -3.30 -13.70 -32.64
CA VAL A 105 -2.68 -14.73 -33.50
C VAL A 105 -1.37 -15.28 -32.91
N GLU A 106 -0.66 -14.50 -32.10
CA GLU A 106 0.60 -14.92 -31.46
C GLU A 106 0.38 -15.95 -30.33
N MET A 107 -0.79 -15.91 -29.68
CA MET A 107 -1.22 -16.93 -28.72
C MET A 107 -1.67 -18.20 -29.43
N LEU A 108 -2.28 -18.08 -30.61
CA LEU A 108 -2.55 -19.20 -31.53
C LEU A 108 -1.25 -19.87 -32.01
N GLU A 109 -0.19 -19.11 -32.33
CA GLU A 109 1.13 -19.66 -32.68
C GLU A 109 1.81 -20.40 -31.52
N LYS A 110 1.72 -19.86 -30.28
CA LYS A 110 2.26 -20.51 -29.08
C LYS A 110 1.48 -21.78 -28.69
N MET A 111 0.17 -21.81 -28.94
CA MET A 111 -0.69 -22.97 -28.74
C MET A 111 -0.36 -24.12 -29.70
N VAL A 112 0.01 -23.82 -30.95
CA VAL A 112 0.40 -24.83 -31.95
C VAL A 112 1.74 -25.50 -31.60
N LYS A 113 2.69 -24.75 -31.04
CA LYS A 113 4.00 -25.30 -30.63
C LYS A 113 3.95 -26.24 -29.42
N ASN A 114 2.91 -26.14 -28.58
CA ASN A 114 2.78 -26.94 -27.36
C ASN A 114 1.46 -27.73 -27.40
N HIS A 115 1.50 -28.98 -27.88
CA HIS A 115 0.38 -29.93 -27.97
C HIS A 115 -0.24 -30.34 -26.61
N ARG A 116 -0.68 -29.40 -25.77
CA ARG A 116 -1.26 -29.67 -24.43
C ARG A 116 -2.55 -28.88 -24.12
N ALA A 117 -3.23 -28.35 -25.13
CA ALA A 117 -4.39 -27.47 -24.93
C ALA A 117 -5.76 -28.15 -25.19
N SER A 118 -6.06 -29.27 -24.53
CA SER A 118 -7.45 -29.80 -24.49
C SER A 118 -8.30 -29.22 -23.35
N LYS A 119 -7.80 -28.24 -22.58
CA LYS A 119 -8.42 -27.81 -21.31
C LYS A 119 -8.88 -26.35 -21.20
N MET A 120 -8.67 -25.47 -22.19
CA MET A 120 -8.91 -24.02 -21.98
C MET A 120 -9.81 -23.31 -23.01
N ALA A 121 -10.48 -24.02 -23.93
CA ALA A 121 -11.52 -23.39 -24.75
C ALA A 121 -12.88 -23.48 -24.02
N ARG A 122 -13.47 -22.33 -23.67
CA ARG A 122 -14.81 -22.26 -23.09
C ARG A 122 -15.82 -22.25 -24.23
N VAL A 123 -16.63 -23.31 -24.31
CA VAL A 123 -17.68 -23.49 -25.31
C VAL A 123 -18.99 -22.97 -24.72
N GLU A 124 -19.54 -21.87 -25.25
CA GLU A 124 -20.88 -21.41 -24.89
C GLU A 124 -21.87 -21.76 -26.02
N THR A 125 -22.79 -22.67 -25.72
CA THR A 125 -23.97 -22.96 -26.55
C THR A 125 -25.07 -21.96 -26.20
N VAL A 126 -25.41 -21.07 -27.13
CA VAL A 126 -26.54 -20.15 -26.97
C VAL A 126 -27.73 -20.72 -27.74
N SER A 127 -28.78 -21.18 -27.04
CA SER A 127 -30.05 -21.50 -27.69
C SER A 127 -30.83 -20.21 -27.94
N SER A 128 -31.39 -20.09 -29.14
CA SER A 128 -32.13 -18.93 -29.61
C SER A 128 -33.44 -18.70 -28.84
N SER A 129 -33.45 -17.72 -27.93
CA SER A 129 -34.66 -17.01 -27.53
C SER A 129 -34.30 -15.55 -27.22
N GLU A 130 -35.13 -14.62 -27.71
CA GLU A 130 -34.87 -13.19 -27.80
C GLU A 130 -34.54 -12.48 -26.46
N PRO A 131 -33.80 -11.36 -26.50
CA PRO A 131 -33.30 -10.67 -25.32
C PRO A 131 -34.30 -9.64 -24.79
N SER A 132 -35.11 -10.00 -23.79
CA SER A 132 -35.85 -9.00 -23.02
C SER A 132 -35.97 -9.24 -21.51
N ASP A 133 -35.61 -10.40 -20.97
CA ASP A 133 -35.79 -10.68 -19.54
C ASP A 133 -34.58 -11.38 -18.91
N ILE A 134 -33.44 -10.70 -18.85
CA ILE A 134 -32.37 -11.08 -17.90
C ILE A 134 -32.45 -10.13 -16.71
N GLU A 135 -33.44 -10.35 -15.85
CA GLU A 135 -33.34 -9.91 -14.47
C GLU A 135 -32.05 -10.52 -13.88
N PRO A 136 -31.25 -9.75 -13.12
CA PRO A 136 -30.13 -10.30 -12.40
C PRO A 136 -30.69 -11.24 -11.33
N LYS A 137 -30.80 -12.54 -11.65
CA LYS A 137 -31.22 -13.55 -10.68
C LYS A 137 -30.13 -13.69 -9.62
N ILE A 138 -30.27 -12.90 -8.57
CA ILE A 138 -29.62 -13.16 -7.29
C ILE A 138 -30.16 -14.52 -6.83
N THR A 139 -29.27 -15.50 -6.82
CA THR A 139 -29.54 -16.83 -6.28
C THR A 139 -29.52 -16.79 -4.75
N LEU A 140 -30.18 -17.74 -4.09
CA LEU A 140 -30.10 -17.95 -2.63
C LEU A 140 -28.66 -17.98 -2.11
N LYS A 141 -27.72 -18.46 -2.95
CA LYS A 141 -26.29 -18.50 -2.69
C LYS A 141 -25.66 -17.10 -2.63
N THR A 142 -25.97 -16.23 -3.59
CA THR A 142 -25.46 -14.85 -3.64
C THR A 142 -26.06 -13.96 -2.54
N THR A 143 -27.32 -14.22 -2.13
CA THR A 143 -27.92 -13.55 -0.97
C THR A 143 -27.27 -13.98 0.35
N ALA A 144 -26.90 -15.26 0.46
CA ALA A 144 -26.19 -15.80 1.63
C ALA A 144 -24.74 -15.30 1.74
N GLU A 145 -24.08 -15.04 0.61
CA GLU A 145 -22.73 -14.48 0.55
C GLU A 145 -22.72 -12.99 0.95
N PHE A 146 -23.71 -12.21 0.52
CA PHE A 146 -23.89 -10.82 0.96
C PHE A 146 -24.15 -10.71 2.47
N ALA A 147 -25.08 -11.52 3.00
CA ALA A 147 -25.44 -11.51 4.42
C ALA A 147 -24.30 -11.99 5.35
N LYS A 148 -23.29 -12.68 4.82
CA LYS A 148 -22.07 -13.07 5.56
C LYS A 148 -20.99 -11.99 5.56
N ALA A 149 -20.97 -11.12 4.55
CA ALA A 149 -20.00 -10.05 4.41
C ALA A 149 -20.42 -8.78 5.17
N ASP A 150 -21.72 -8.50 5.24
CA ASP A 150 -22.33 -7.38 5.98
C ASP A 150 -22.39 -7.72 7.49
N ARG A 151 -21.29 -7.44 8.19
CA ARG A 151 -21.04 -7.81 9.59
C ARG A 151 -21.76 -6.87 10.55
N ASP A 152 -21.91 -5.59 10.20
CA ASP A 152 -22.60 -4.59 11.02
C ASP A 152 -24.13 -4.63 10.88
N ARG A 153 -24.63 -5.35 9.87
CA ARG A 153 -26.04 -5.69 9.61
C ARG A 153 -26.89 -4.50 9.20
N ASP A 154 -26.28 -3.40 8.79
CA ASP A 154 -26.97 -2.19 8.40
C ASP A 154 -27.59 -2.27 6.99
N GLY A 155 -27.30 -3.35 6.25
CA GLY A 155 -27.81 -3.59 4.90
C GLY A 155 -26.91 -3.02 3.79
N TRP A 156 -25.71 -2.58 4.15
CA TRP A 156 -24.65 -2.08 3.28
C TRP A 156 -23.40 -2.94 3.44
N LEU A 157 -22.44 -2.82 2.52
CA LEU A 157 -21.09 -3.37 2.68
C LEU A 157 -20.13 -2.21 2.71
N SER A 158 -19.59 -1.90 3.88
CA SER A 158 -18.56 -0.90 4.04
C SER A 158 -17.26 -1.34 3.34
N PHE A 159 -16.40 -0.37 3.02
CA PHE A 159 -15.08 -0.65 2.45
C PHE A 159 -14.25 -1.59 3.34
N GLU A 160 -14.49 -1.58 4.65
CA GLU A 160 -13.87 -2.47 5.65
C GLU A 160 -14.37 -3.91 5.58
N GLU A 161 -15.68 -4.11 5.41
CA GLU A 161 -16.31 -5.44 5.27
C GLU A 161 -15.96 -6.14 3.97
N ILE A 162 -15.70 -5.35 2.93
CA ILE A 162 -15.20 -5.83 1.63
C ILE A 162 -13.72 -6.27 1.74
N HIS A 163 -12.97 -5.80 2.75
CA HIS A 163 -11.51 -5.96 2.84
C HIS A 163 -11.03 -6.85 4.00
N TYR A 164 -11.85 -7.15 5.03
CA TYR A 164 -11.41 -7.91 6.20
C TYR A 164 -11.79 -9.41 6.19
N LYS A 165 -10.76 -10.26 6.27
CA LYS A 165 -10.71 -11.70 6.61
C LYS A 165 -12.02 -12.51 6.62
N THR A 166 -12.49 -12.92 5.44
CA THR A 166 -13.21 -14.20 5.24
C THR A 166 -12.58 -15.06 4.14
N ILE A 167 -11.35 -14.75 3.73
CA ILE A 167 -10.64 -15.52 2.69
C ILE A 167 -9.94 -16.75 3.27
N ASP A 168 -9.54 -16.74 4.54
CA ASP A 168 -8.78 -17.84 5.13
C ASP A 168 -9.61 -19.11 5.41
N SER A 169 -10.94 -19.03 5.35
CA SER A 169 -11.85 -20.18 5.46
C SER A 169 -12.49 -20.60 4.14
N LEU A 170 -12.13 -19.96 3.02
CA LEU A 170 -12.60 -20.34 1.69
C LEU A 170 -11.60 -21.30 1.03
N ASN A 171 -12.09 -22.51 0.77
CA ASN A 171 -11.43 -23.63 0.08
C ASN A 171 -10.46 -23.15 -1.03
N LEU A 172 -9.23 -23.70 -1.05
CA LEU A 172 -8.08 -23.21 -1.84
C LEU A 172 -8.30 -23.10 -3.36
N ASP A 173 -9.34 -23.74 -3.92
CA ASP A 173 -9.75 -23.57 -5.32
C ASP A 173 -10.44 -22.22 -5.60
N TYR A 174 -10.94 -21.52 -4.57
CA TYR A 174 -11.61 -20.21 -4.66
C TYR A 174 -10.64 -19.01 -4.61
N VAL A 175 -9.41 -19.20 -4.11
CA VAL A 175 -8.36 -18.16 -4.04
C VAL A 175 -7.87 -17.76 -5.44
N ALA A 176 -7.96 -18.65 -6.43
CA ALA A 176 -7.51 -18.39 -7.79
C ALA A 176 -8.40 -17.37 -8.53
N GLN A 177 -9.72 -17.44 -8.38
CA GLN A 177 -10.65 -16.54 -9.08
C GLN A 177 -10.69 -15.13 -8.46
N VAL A 178 -10.54 -15.02 -7.14
CA VAL A 178 -10.43 -13.73 -6.45
C VAL A 178 -9.07 -13.09 -6.69
N LYS A 179 -7.98 -13.89 -6.72
CA LYS A 179 -6.68 -13.39 -7.19
C LYS A 179 -6.73 -12.96 -8.66
N GLU A 180 -7.44 -13.66 -9.53
CA GLU A 180 -7.59 -13.25 -10.94
C GLU A 180 -8.34 -11.91 -11.07
N LEU A 181 -9.37 -11.66 -10.25
CA LEU A 181 -10.07 -10.37 -10.17
C LEU A 181 -9.18 -9.24 -9.62
N MET A 182 -8.38 -9.52 -8.60
CA MET A 182 -7.45 -8.55 -7.99
C MET A 182 -6.22 -8.29 -8.89
N VAL A 183 -5.72 -9.30 -9.58
CA VAL A 183 -4.65 -9.19 -10.60
C VAL A 183 -5.18 -8.47 -11.84
N ALA A 184 -6.44 -8.69 -12.23
CA ALA A 184 -7.08 -7.92 -13.30
C ALA A 184 -7.28 -6.45 -12.92
N ALA A 185 -7.65 -6.14 -11.67
CA ALA A 185 -7.74 -4.78 -11.16
C ALA A 185 -6.37 -4.07 -11.07
N ASP A 186 -5.31 -4.79 -10.72
CA ASP A 186 -3.95 -4.27 -10.64
C ASP A 186 -3.28 -4.12 -12.03
N ILE A 187 -3.55 -5.05 -12.96
CA ILE A 187 -3.14 -4.92 -14.37
C ILE A 187 -3.92 -3.78 -15.05
N ALA A 188 -5.20 -3.56 -14.72
CA ALA A 188 -5.99 -2.42 -15.19
C ALA A 188 -5.44 -1.07 -14.72
N ARG A 189 -4.86 -1.04 -13.52
CA ARG A 189 -4.25 0.15 -12.95
C ARG A 189 -2.85 0.43 -13.50
N ARG A 190 -2.09 -0.61 -13.87
CA ARG A 190 -0.68 -0.50 -14.32
C ARG A 190 -0.48 -0.49 -15.84
N TYR A 191 -1.41 -1.04 -16.63
CA TYR A 191 -1.30 -1.14 -18.09
C TYR A 191 -2.67 -0.92 -18.78
N PRO A 192 -3.21 0.32 -18.79
CA PRO A 192 -4.57 0.58 -19.26
C PRO A 192 -4.80 0.26 -20.76
N HIS A 193 -3.72 0.16 -21.55
CA HIS A 193 -3.73 -0.19 -22.98
C HIS A 193 -3.63 -1.71 -23.26
N LYS A 194 -3.56 -2.56 -22.22
CA LYS A 194 -3.48 -4.03 -22.33
C LYS A 194 -4.80 -4.76 -22.02
N LEU A 195 -5.92 -4.05 -21.90
CA LEU A 195 -7.23 -4.64 -21.59
C LEU A 195 -8.25 -4.32 -22.69
N PHE A 196 -8.88 -5.37 -23.25
CA PHE A 196 -9.96 -5.29 -24.23
C PHE A 196 -11.25 -5.98 -23.70
N TYR A 197 -12.17 -5.18 -23.12
CA TYR A 197 -13.66 -5.30 -23.03
C TYR A 197 -14.35 -6.49 -22.28
N PRO A 198 -15.71 -6.55 -21.99
CA PRO A 198 -16.82 -5.56 -22.11
C PRO A 198 -17.92 -5.47 -20.98
N SER A 199 -17.93 -6.17 -19.82
CA SER A 199 -19.18 -6.24 -18.98
C SER A 199 -19.12 -6.05 -17.46
N THR A 200 -17.99 -5.64 -16.87
CA THR A 200 -17.93 -5.34 -15.40
C THR A 200 -17.91 -3.83 -15.12
N TYR A 201 -17.30 -3.05 -16.01
CA TYR A 201 -17.17 -1.60 -15.85
C TYR A 201 -18.50 -0.84 -15.99
N HIS A 202 -19.40 -1.29 -16.87
CA HIS A 202 -20.71 -0.63 -17.06
C HIS A 202 -21.63 -0.82 -15.84
N MET A 203 -21.50 -1.96 -15.14
CA MET A 203 -22.29 -2.25 -13.95
C MET A 203 -21.78 -1.43 -12.76
N ILE A 204 -20.47 -1.40 -12.51
CA ILE A 204 -19.87 -0.63 -11.40
C ILE A 204 -20.03 0.87 -11.62
N GLY A 205 -19.84 1.35 -12.86
CA GLY A 205 -20.05 2.76 -13.21
C GLY A 205 -21.51 3.21 -13.15
N GLU A 206 -22.49 2.37 -13.54
CA GLU A 206 -23.93 2.69 -13.39
C GLU A 206 -24.38 2.62 -11.91
N PHE A 207 -23.81 1.70 -11.11
CA PHE A 207 -24.11 1.54 -9.67
C PHE A 207 -23.60 2.74 -8.85
N GLU A 208 -22.46 3.33 -9.24
CA GLU A 208 -21.89 4.51 -8.59
C GLU A 208 -22.65 5.80 -8.97
N ALA A 209 -23.21 5.90 -10.18
CA ALA A 209 -23.69 7.16 -10.74
C ALA A 209 -25.17 7.51 -10.53
N LYS A 210 -26.07 6.56 -10.18
CA LYS A 210 -27.53 6.82 -10.17
C LYS A 210 -28.26 6.36 -8.90
N GLN A 211 -28.68 7.32 -8.06
CA GLN A 211 -29.46 7.12 -6.83
C GLN A 211 -30.76 6.32 -7.04
N ALA A 212 -31.43 6.46 -8.20
CA ALA A 212 -32.68 5.78 -8.51
C ALA A 212 -32.53 4.27 -8.76
N VAL A 213 -31.37 3.83 -9.27
CA VAL A 213 -31.06 2.40 -9.49
C VAL A 213 -30.77 1.70 -8.16
N LYS A 214 -30.10 2.41 -7.23
CA LYS A 214 -29.94 1.98 -5.83
C LYS A 214 -31.31 1.79 -5.16
N SER A 215 -32.22 2.77 -5.26
CA SER A 215 -33.54 2.69 -4.62
C SER A 215 -34.45 1.59 -5.19
N ALA A 216 -34.40 1.33 -6.51
CA ALA A 216 -35.18 0.26 -7.14
C ALA A 216 -34.67 -1.15 -6.80
N PHE A 217 -33.35 -1.33 -6.63
CA PHE A 217 -32.73 -2.59 -6.21
C PHE A 217 -33.20 -3.04 -4.82
N PHE A 218 -33.34 -2.11 -3.86
CA PHE A 218 -33.77 -2.42 -2.50
C PHE A 218 -35.29 -2.60 -2.37
N ALA A 219 -36.10 -1.82 -3.08
CA ALA A 219 -37.56 -1.95 -3.04
C ALA A 219 -38.05 -3.36 -3.45
N THR A 220 -37.33 -4.03 -4.34
CA THR A 220 -37.73 -5.34 -4.90
C THR A 220 -37.17 -6.54 -4.13
N ASN A 221 -36.11 -6.37 -3.32
CA ASN A 221 -35.37 -7.50 -2.72
C ASN A 221 -35.38 -7.52 -1.17
N THR A 222 -36.06 -6.57 -0.53
CA THR A 222 -36.08 -6.41 0.94
C THR A 222 -36.59 -7.68 1.67
N ASP A 223 -37.61 -8.36 1.14
CA ASP A 223 -38.18 -9.54 1.80
C ASP A 223 -37.30 -10.81 1.68
N LEU A 224 -36.63 -10.99 0.54
CA LEU A 224 -35.70 -12.11 0.30
C LEU A 224 -34.42 -12.01 1.15
N VAL A 225 -33.92 -10.79 1.37
CA VAL A 225 -32.77 -10.52 2.27
C VAL A 225 -33.16 -10.79 3.72
N ARG A 226 -34.39 -10.42 4.13
CA ARG A 226 -34.92 -10.65 5.47
C ARG A 226 -35.15 -12.15 5.77
N GLU A 227 -35.73 -12.90 4.83
CA GLU A 227 -35.92 -14.37 4.98
C GLU A 227 -34.59 -15.13 4.98
N SER A 228 -33.63 -14.74 4.14
CA SER A 228 -32.29 -15.36 4.13
C SER A 228 -31.52 -15.09 5.43
N ARG A 229 -31.67 -13.90 6.03
CA ARG A 229 -31.09 -13.56 7.35
C ARG A 229 -31.65 -14.44 8.48
N GLN A 230 -32.97 -14.65 8.51
CA GLN A 230 -33.60 -15.55 9.50
C GLN A 230 -33.17 -17.00 9.32
N SER A 231 -32.95 -17.44 8.08
CA SER A 231 -32.50 -18.80 7.74
C SER A 231 -31.02 -19.06 8.05
N LEU A 232 -30.14 -18.06 7.95
CA LEU A 232 -28.68 -18.24 8.06
C LEU A 232 -28.14 -18.05 9.48
N PHE A 233 -28.77 -17.21 10.29
CA PHE A 233 -28.23 -16.81 11.59
C PHE A 233 -29.16 -17.09 12.78
N GLY A 234 -30.38 -17.58 12.55
CA GLY A 234 -31.42 -17.57 13.57
C GLY A 234 -31.64 -16.16 14.13
N GLN A 235 -32.45 -15.99 15.17
CA GLN A 235 -32.41 -14.73 15.92
C GLN A 235 -31.00 -14.58 16.50
N ALA A 236 -30.23 -13.60 16.00
CA ALA A 236 -29.00 -13.24 16.65
C ALA A 236 -29.31 -12.78 18.08
N SER A 237 -28.89 -13.56 19.06
CA SER A 237 -28.69 -13.04 20.41
C SER A 237 -27.74 -11.86 20.32
N GLU A 238 -28.02 -10.78 21.04
CA GLU A 238 -27.10 -9.66 21.20
C GLU A 238 -25.69 -10.18 21.53
N PRO A 239 -24.61 -9.51 21.04
CA PRO A 239 -23.26 -9.88 21.44
C PRO A 239 -23.19 -9.95 22.96
N ASN A 240 -22.73 -11.08 23.50
CA ASN A 240 -22.40 -11.14 24.91
C ASN A 240 -21.34 -10.06 25.20
N GLY A 241 -21.49 -9.28 26.28
CA GLY A 241 -20.54 -8.22 26.64
C GLY A 241 -19.08 -8.69 26.82
N GLU A 242 -18.87 -10.01 26.87
CA GLU A 242 -17.56 -10.68 26.87
C GLU A 242 -16.72 -10.46 25.61
N ALA A 243 -17.33 -10.51 24.41
CA ALA A 243 -16.59 -10.37 23.15
C ALA A 243 -15.97 -8.97 22.95
N GLN A 244 -16.47 -7.98 23.69
CA GLN A 244 -15.92 -6.61 23.72
C GLN A 244 -14.85 -6.43 24.81
N SER A 245 -14.69 -7.42 25.69
CA SER A 245 -13.84 -7.36 26.89
C SER A 245 -12.61 -8.26 26.78
N PHE A 246 -12.70 -9.37 26.06
CA PHE A 246 -11.64 -10.37 25.96
C PHE A 246 -11.47 -10.89 24.54
N LEU A 247 -10.22 -11.14 24.15
CA LEU A 247 -9.86 -11.74 22.87
C LEU A 247 -9.28 -13.15 23.09
N ARG A 248 -9.98 -14.17 22.63
CA ARG A 248 -9.55 -15.57 22.71
C ARG A 248 -8.51 -15.90 21.65
N LEU A 249 -7.48 -16.64 22.07
CA LEU A 249 -6.31 -16.96 21.26
C LEU A 249 -6.09 -18.48 21.16
N ASP A 250 -5.56 -18.91 20.02
CA ASP A 250 -5.03 -20.26 19.85
C ASP A 250 -3.75 -20.50 20.69
N ASP A 251 -3.23 -21.72 20.64
CA ASP A 251 -2.00 -22.14 21.34
C ASP A 251 -0.74 -21.37 20.89
N LYS A 252 -0.77 -20.82 19.67
CA LYS A 252 0.25 -19.96 19.08
C LYS A 252 0.05 -18.48 19.42
N GLY A 253 -0.98 -18.12 20.19
CA GLY A 253 -1.26 -16.77 20.64
C GLY A 253 -1.88 -15.86 19.57
N TRP A 254 -2.48 -16.42 18.52
CA TRP A 254 -3.23 -15.71 17.48
C TRP A 254 -4.73 -15.70 17.77
N PRO A 255 -5.47 -14.65 17.38
CA PRO A 255 -6.91 -14.58 17.61
C PRO A 255 -7.64 -15.72 16.90
N LEU A 256 -8.57 -16.36 17.62
CA LEU A 256 -9.48 -17.32 16.99
C LEU A 256 -10.34 -16.63 15.94
N SER A 257 -10.65 -17.36 14.86
CA SER A 257 -11.53 -16.89 13.77
C SER A 257 -12.95 -16.57 14.24
N GLU A 258 -13.37 -17.20 15.34
CA GLU A 258 -14.67 -16.99 15.96
C GLU A 258 -14.50 -16.70 17.46
N GLN A 259 -15.10 -15.60 17.93
CA GLN A 259 -15.02 -15.16 19.33
C GLN A 259 -16.30 -15.48 20.13
N GLY A 260 -17.42 -15.76 19.44
CA GLY A 260 -18.77 -15.88 20.03
C GLY A 260 -19.28 -17.30 20.29
N GLY A 261 -18.44 -18.34 20.17
CA GLY A 261 -18.82 -19.73 20.44
C GLY A 261 -18.71 -20.13 21.92
N SER A 262 -19.32 -21.25 22.28
CA SER A 262 -19.07 -21.88 23.58
C SER A 262 -17.61 -22.31 23.69
N TYR A 263 -17.03 -22.26 24.89
CA TYR A 263 -15.68 -22.82 25.13
C TYR A 263 -15.54 -24.25 24.61
N TRP A 264 -16.63 -25.02 24.71
CA TRP A 264 -16.71 -26.41 24.29
C TRP A 264 -16.55 -26.60 22.79
N ASP A 265 -16.94 -25.60 22.00
CA ASP A 265 -16.93 -25.67 20.55
C ASP A 265 -15.61 -25.12 19.97
N LEU A 266 -14.93 -24.23 20.71
CA LEU A 266 -13.72 -23.53 20.29
C LEU A 266 -12.72 -23.45 21.45
N PRO A 267 -11.94 -24.51 21.72
CA PRO A 267 -10.96 -24.50 22.80
C PRO A 267 -9.87 -23.47 22.49
N TRP A 268 -9.72 -22.50 23.39
CA TRP A 268 -8.65 -21.50 23.35
C TRP A 268 -7.62 -21.81 24.44
N SER A 269 -6.37 -21.42 24.21
CA SER A 269 -5.30 -21.62 25.19
C SER A 269 -5.08 -20.39 26.06
N CYS A 270 -5.27 -19.20 25.48
CA CYS A 270 -5.10 -17.93 26.18
C CYS A 270 -6.17 -16.91 25.84
N VAL A 271 -6.28 -15.88 26.69
CA VAL A 271 -7.14 -14.72 26.49
C VAL A 271 -6.33 -13.45 26.74
N ASP A 272 -6.43 -12.48 25.83
CA ASP A 272 -5.98 -11.10 26.07
C ASP A 272 -7.13 -10.28 26.65
N ASP A 273 -6.87 -9.55 27.74
CA ASP A 273 -7.79 -8.56 28.29
C ASP A 273 -7.70 -7.25 27.50
N ILE A 274 -8.79 -6.90 26.82
CA ILE A 274 -8.89 -5.73 25.93
C ILE A 274 -9.75 -4.60 26.54
N ARG A 275 -10.20 -4.74 27.79
CA ARG A 275 -11.26 -3.90 28.39
C ARG A 275 -10.99 -2.40 28.49
N ARG A 276 -9.74 -1.91 28.61
CA ARG A 276 -9.38 -0.46 28.61
C ARG A 276 -7.88 -0.25 28.89
N VAL A 277 -7.08 -0.16 27.83
CA VAL A 277 -5.64 0.11 27.90
C VAL A 277 -5.31 1.61 28.12
N SER A 278 -6.13 2.36 28.88
CA SER A 278 -5.87 3.78 29.20
C SER A 278 -5.75 4.09 30.69
N VAL A 279 -6.18 3.21 31.60
CA VAL A 279 -6.12 3.45 33.06
C VAL A 279 -5.09 2.60 33.78
N ARG A 280 -4.64 1.49 33.18
CA ARG A 280 -3.64 0.60 33.78
C ARG A 280 -2.59 0.32 32.71
N ASN A 281 -1.37 0.83 32.93
CA ASN A 281 -0.26 0.87 31.97
C ASN A 281 0.33 -0.51 31.64
N TYR A 282 -0.48 -1.56 31.52
CA TYR A 282 -0.03 -2.90 31.20
C TYR A 282 -1.12 -3.73 30.53
N ALA A 283 -0.67 -4.48 29.53
CA ALA A 283 -1.41 -5.50 28.81
C ALA A 283 -1.39 -6.81 29.62
N VAL A 284 -2.56 -7.41 29.90
CA VAL A 284 -2.64 -8.70 30.61
C VAL A 284 -3.07 -9.80 29.64
N ARG A 285 -2.23 -10.83 29.52
CA ARG A 285 -2.62 -12.11 28.94
C ARG A 285 -2.88 -13.11 30.04
N LEU A 286 -3.97 -13.84 29.94
CA LEU A 286 -4.37 -14.88 30.86
C LEU A 286 -4.26 -16.24 30.19
N TRP A 287 -3.84 -17.23 30.96
CA TRP A 287 -3.82 -18.63 30.56
C TRP A 287 -4.64 -19.43 31.54
N PHE A 288 -5.50 -20.28 30.97
CA PHE A 288 -6.34 -21.20 31.71
C PHE A 288 -6.04 -22.62 31.22
N SER A 289 -5.92 -23.56 32.15
CA SER A 289 -5.68 -24.96 31.80
C SER A 289 -6.89 -25.52 31.06
N GLY A 290 -6.69 -25.96 29.83
CA GLY A 290 -7.76 -26.20 28.86
C GLY A 290 -8.59 -27.48 29.03
N ILE A 291 -8.56 -28.20 30.17
CA ILE A 291 -9.24 -29.50 30.30
C ILE A 291 -10.03 -29.61 31.62
N PRO A 292 -11.34 -29.96 31.61
CA PRO A 292 -12.20 -30.01 32.79
C PRO A 292 -11.72 -30.89 33.96
N GLU A 293 -10.88 -31.88 33.70
CA GLU A 293 -10.58 -32.96 34.64
C GLU A 293 -9.33 -32.71 35.52
N ASN A 294 -8.50 -31.69 35.22
CA ASN A 294 -7.19 -31.48 35.90
C ASN A 294 -6.90 -30.02 36.31
N ASN A 295 -7.90 -29.15 36.38
CA ASN A 295 -7.67 -27.71 36.59
C ASN A 295 -7.44 -27.30 38.05
N LYS A 296 -7.85 -28.14 39.00
CA LYS A 296 -7.54 -27.98 40.42
C LYS A 296 -6.27 -28.76 40.72
N GLN A 297 -5.26 -28.07 41.26
CA GLN A 297 -3.95 -28.65 41.55
C GLN A 297 -3.56 -28.34 43.00
N PRO A 298 -2.86 -29.26 43.69
CA PRO A 298 -2.29 -28.96 44.99
C PRO A 298 -1.15 -27.95 44.85
N SER A 299 -0.84 -27.26 45.95
CA SER A 299 0.21 -26.23 45.96
C SER A 299 1.58 -26.77 45.49
N SER A 300 1.88 -28.05 45.72
CA SER A 300 3.13 -28.71 45.33
C SER A 300 3.38 -28.73 43.81
N GLU A 301 2.34 -28.84 42.99
CA GLU A 301 2.44 -29.01 41.53
C GLU A 301 2.49 -27.69 40.75
N ILE A 302 2.14 -26.56 41.38
CA ILE A 302 2.07 -25.27 40.66
C ILE A 302 3.42 -24.88 40.03
N THR A 303 4.52 -25.15 40.74
CA THR A 303 5.86 -24.80 40.26
C THR A 303 6.23 -25.56 38.98
N SER A 304 5.88 -26.85 38.89
CA SER A 304 6.20 -27.70 37.74
C SER A 304 5.37 -27.24 36.53
N VAL A 305 4.08 -26.97 36.72
CA VAL A 305 3.16 -26.46 35.70
C VAL A 305 3.66 -25.13 35.10
N ILE A 306 3.98 -24.13 35.93
CA ILE A 306 4.46 -22.83 35.43
C ILE A 306 5.77 -22.99 34.64
N ARG A 307 6.68 -23.83 35.11
CA ARG A 307 7.97 -24.07 34.44
C ARG A 307 7.76 -24.68 33.05
N GLU A 308 6.87 -25.65 32.94
CA GLU A 308 6.58 -26.32 31.67
C GLU A 308 5.95 -25.38 30.65
N ILE A 309 4.97 -24.58 31.06
CA ILE A 309 4.28 -23.63 30.19
C ILE A 309 5.26 -22.56 29.68
N ASN A 310 6.11 -22.03 30.57
CA ASN A 310 7.14 -21.06 30.20
C ASN A 310 8.19 -21.64 29.25
N ALA A 311 8.61 -22.89 29.46
CA ALA A 311 9.57 -23.56 28.58
C ALA A 311 9.01 -23.76 27.16
N ARG A 312 7.70 -23.97 27.02
CA ARG A 312 7.02 -24.14 25.73
C ARG A 312 6.62 -22.81 25.08
N SER A 313 6.79 -21.68 25.77
CA SER A 313 6.38 -20.36 25.29
C SER A 313 4.93 -20.32 24.81
N VAL A 314 4.02 -20.98 25.54
CA VAL A 314 2.60 -21.08 25.18
C VAL A 314 2.02 -19.68 24.96
N CYS A 315 1.30 -19.50 23.85
CA CYS A 315 0.77 -18.22 23.39
C CYS A 315 1.84 -17.12 23.31
N LEU A 316 3.06 -17.45 22.85
CA LEU A 316 4.18 -16.52 22.67
C LEU A 316 4.62 -15.80 23.96
N LYS A 317 4.37 -16.41 25.12
CA LYS A 317 4.78 -15.88 26.43
C LYS A 317 5.60 -16.92 27.19
N SER A 318 6.71 -16.47 27.76
CA SER A 318 7.61 -17.26 28.63
C SER A 318 7.68 -16.70 30.05
N SER A 319 6.78 -15.77 30.38
CA SER A 319 6.71 -15.01 31.62
C SER A 319 5.41 -15.25 32.40
N TRP A 320 4.82 -16.44 32.27
CA TRP A 320 3.64 -16.85 33.02
C TRP A 320 3.97 -16.99 34.51
N ALA A 321 3.11 -16.45 35.36
CA ALA A 321 3.22 -16.50 36.81
C ALA A 321 1.84 -16.64 37.48
N LEU A 322 1.84 -16.96 38.78
CA LEU A 322 0.63 -16.75 39.60
C LEU A 322 0.41 -15.25 39.82
N PRO A 323 -0.82 -14.74 39.69
CA PRO A 323 -1.13 -13.37 40.03
C PRO A 323 -1.08 -13.13 41.55
N THR A 324 -0.82 -11.89 41.94
CA THR A 324 -1.01 -11.44 43.33
C THR A 324 -2.49 -11.25 43.65
N ILE A 325 -2.86 -11.22 44.93
CA ILE A 325 -4.23 -10.91 45.38
C ILE A 325 -4.74 -9.62 44.73
N ASN A 326 -3.92 -8.56 44.70
CA ASN A 326 -4.30 -7.28 44.09
C ASN A 326 -4.50 -7.35 42.57
N GLN A 327 -3.71 -8.19 41.88
CA GLN A 327 -3.85 -8.40 40.44
C GLN A 327 -5.11 -9.20 40.11
N LEU A 328 -5.45 -10.21 40.92
CA LEU A 328 -6.72 -10.94 40.80
C LEU A 328 -7.92 -10.03 41.12
N ALA A 329 -7.89 -9.31 42.24
CA ALA A 329 -8.96 -8.38 42.61
C ALA A 329 -9.18 -7.30 41.53
N THR A 330 -8.10 -6.83 40.90
CA THR A 330 -8.15 -5.93 39.74
C THR A 330 -8.81 -6.58 38.52
N LEU A 331 -8.52 -7.86 38.25
CA LEU A 331 -9.05 -8.57 37.09
C LEU A 331 -10.56 -8.78 37.20
N PHE A 332 -11.05 -9.01 38.42
CA PHE A 332 -12.43 -9.35 38.77
C PHE A 332 -13.27 -8.20 39.36
N SER A 333 -12.72 -6.98 39.48
CA SER A 333 -13.49 -5.80 39.93
C SER A 333 -14.68 -5.53 39.00
N ASP A 334 -15.80 -5.02 39.55
CA ASP A 334 -17.09 -4.75 38.89
C ASP A 334 -18.04 -5.97 38.75
N GLY A 335 -18.00 -6.95 39.66
CA GLY A 335 -18.96 -8.07 39.70
C GLY A 335 -18.75 -9.12 38.60
N MET A 336 -17.52 -9.22 38.09
CA MET A 336 -17.17 -9.87 36.83
C MET A 336 -16.70 -11.33 36.95
N VAL A 337 -16.99 -12.01 38.05
CA VAL A 337 -16.62 -13.42 38.23
C VAL A 337 -17.40 -14.33 37.29
N SER A 338 -18.57 -13.88 36.79
CA SER A 338 -19.37 -14.62 35.80
C SER A 338 -19.11 -14.13 34.38
N PHE A 339 -17.98 -14.55 33.79
CA PHE A 339 -17.83 -14.57 32.34
C PHE A 339 -17.98 -16.01 31.86
N PRO A 340 -19.21 -16.57 31.83
CA PRO A 340 -19.44 -17.98 31.57
C PRO A 340 -18.90 -18.47 30.23
N ASN A 341 -18.55 -17.59 29.28
CA ASN A 341 -17.95 -18.02 28.02
C ASN A 341 -16.41 -17.89 28.02
N THR A 342 -15.85 -16.96 28.78
CA THR A 342 -14.40 -16.70 28.91
C THR A 342 -13.77 -17.47 30.07
N PHE A 343 -14.53 -17.79 31.10
CA PHE A 343 -14.13 -18.66 32.21
C PHE A 343 -15.30 -19.59 32.59
N PRO A 344 -15.76 -20.45 31.67
CA PRO A 344 -16.91 -21.35 31.89
C PRO A 344 -16.79 -22.28 33.11
N PHE A 345 -15.56 -22.47 33.60
CA PHE A 345 -15.23 -23.34 34.73
C PHE A 345 -14.87 -22.60 36.00
N LEU A 346 -14.89 -21.27 35.98
CA LEU A 346 -14.77 -20.47 37.19
C LEU A 346 -16.17 -20.16 37.68
N THR A 347 -16.53 -20.76 38.80
CA THR A 347 -17.71 -20.37 39.56
C THR A 347 -17.30 -19.43 40.70
N ILE A 348 -18.28 -18.73 41.26
CA ILE A 348 -18.05 -17.83 42.40
C ILE A 348 -17.51 -18.56 43.64
N ASP A 349 -17.73 -19.88 43.71
CA ASP A 349 -17.31 -20.77 44.79
C ASP A 349 -15.90 -21.37 44.56
N ASP A 350 -15.30 -21.18 43.39
CA ASP A 350 -13.98 -21.71 43.10
C ASP A 350 -12.86 -20.85 43.72
N ALA A 351 -11.83 -21.53 44.22
CA ALA A 351 -10.66 -20.90 44.80
C ALA A 351 -9.49 -20.91 43.79
N ILE A 352 -8.93 -19.74 43.52
CA ILE A 352 -7.82 -19.53 42.58
C ILE A 352 -6.52 -19.38 43.36
N TRP A 353 -5.45 -20.02 42.89
CA TRP A 353 -4.12 -19.84 43.45
C TRP A 353 -3.57 -18.44 43.18
N ALA A 354 -3.10 -17.79 44.24
CA ALA A 354 -2.53 -16.43 44.18
C ALA A 354 -1.30 -16.30 45.09
N LEU A 355 -0.62 -15.16 44.98
CA LEU A 355 0.45 -14.76 45.88
C LEU A 355 0.01 -13.64 46.81
N ASN A 356 0.27 -13.78 48.11
CA ASN A 356 0.14 -12.69 49.08
C ASN A 356 1.31 -11.69 48.97
N GLU A 357 1.30 -10.63 49.79
CA GLU A 357 2.35 -9.60 49.78
C GLU A 357 3.74 -10.14 50.14
N GLN A 358 3.81 -11.25 50.88
CA GLN A 358 5.04 -11.96 51.24
C GLN A 358 5.49 -12.99 50.19
N GLY A 359 4.79 -13.09 49.05
CA GLY A 359 5.08 -14.05 47.98
C GLY A 359 4.70 -15.50 48.32
N GLN A 360 3.90 -15.72 49.35
CA GLN A 360 3.40 -17.02 49.75
C GLN A 360 2.13 -17.36 48.97
N ARG A 361 1.95 -18.65 48.67
CA ARG A 361 0.77 -19.16 47.97
C ARG A 361 -0.44 -19.14 48.88
N VAL A 362 -1.53 -18.55 48.39
CA VAL A 362 -2.82 -18.49 49.06
C VAL A 362 -3.92 -18.86 48.07
N LEU A 363 -5.09 -19.18 48.60
CA LEU A 363 -6.29 -19.39 47.81
C LEU A 363 -7.20 -18.18 47.94
N VAL A 364 -7.69 -17.70 46.80
CA VAL A 364 -8.58 -16.54 46.73
C VAL A 364 -9.89 -16.99 46.08
N SER A 365 -11.00 -16.84 46.80
CA SER A 365 -12.35 -17.00 46.27
C SER A 365 -13.06 -15.65 46.20
N PHE A 366 -14.12 -15.58 45.40
CA PHE A 366 -14.90 -14.36 45.18
C PHE A 366 -16.37 -14.56 45.55
N ALA A 367 -16.63 -15.39 46.57
CA ALA A 367 -17.97 -15.69 47.09
C ALA A 367 -18.76 -14.42 47.52
N SER A 368 -18.06 -13.30 47.72
CA SER A 368 -18.60 -11.97 48.00
C SER A 368 -17.94 -10.90 47.09
N ASP A 369 -18.42 -9.66 47.11
CA ASP A 369 -17.82 -8.53 46.35
C ASP A 369 -16.36 -8.25 46.77
N GLU A 370 -15.92 -8.73 47.93
CA GLU A 370 -14.52 -8.68 48.38
C GLU A 370 -13.84 -10.05 48.28
N PRO A 371 -12.56 -10.11 47.86
CA PRO A 371 -11.81 -11.36 47.72
C PRO A 371 -11.56 -12.00 49.09
N GLU A 372 -12.05 -13.23 49.28
CA GLU A 372 -11.81 -14.00 50.50
C GLU A 372 -10.49 -14.78 50.36
N VAL A 373 -9.57 -14.58 51.31
CA VAL A 373 -8.23 -15.18 51.27
C VAL A 373 -8.11 -16.28 52.32
N THR A 374 -7.84 -17.51 51.87
CA THR A 374 -7.59 -18.66 52.74
C THR A 374 -6.12 -19.07 52.68
N SER A 375 -5.52 -19.33 53.84
CA SER A 375 -4.15 -19.85 53.92
C SER A 375 -4.08 -21.28 53.35
N ALA A 376 -3.08 -21.57 52.54
CA ALA A 376 -2.94 -22.86 51.86
C ALA A 376 -2.65 -24.01 52.83
N ILE A 377 -3.48 -25.05 52.82
CA ILE A 377 -3.23 -26.33 53.49
C ILE A 377 -2.57 -27.30 52.49
N GLU A 378 -1.69 -28.19 52.95
CA GLU A 378 -0.78 -29.02 52.14
C GLU A 378 -1.47 -29.93 51.09
N ASN A 379 -2.77 -30.21 51.24
CA ASN A 379 -3.58 -31.01 50.30
C ASN A 379 -4.78 -30.26 49.72
N GLN A 380 -4.85 -28.94 49.91
CA GLN A 380 -5.93 -28.15 49.35
C GLN A 380 -5.67 -27.93 47.85
N GLU A 381 -6.69 -28.21 47.03
CA GLU A 381 -6.60 -28.00 45.59
C GLU A 381 -7.28 -26.68 45.21
N GLY A 382 -6.71 -26.01 44.22
CA GLY A 382 -7.23 -24.75 43.69
C GLY A 382 -6.91 -24.59 42.22
N ILE A 383 -7.60 -23.66 41.59
CA ILE A 383 -7.49 -23.41 40.16
C ILE A 383 -6.22 -22.62 39.85
N ILE A 384 -5.45 -23.09 38.86
CA ILE A 384 -4.31 -22.35 38.33
C ILE A 384 -4.80 -21.41 37.23
N LEU A 385 -4.89 -20.12 37.54
CA LEU A 385 -5.04 -19.03 36.57
C LEU A 385 -3.70 -18.33 36.47
N LEU A 386 -3.02 -18.46 35.33
CA LEU A 386 -1.74 -17.77 35.12
C LEU A 386 -1.98 -16.46 34.39
N HIS A 387 -1.14 -15.48 34.71
CA HIS A 387 -1.10 -14.22 33.99
C HIS A 387 0.31 -13.97 33.45
N SER A 388 0.38 -13.23 32.35
CA SER A 388 1.60 -12.64 31.85
C SER A 388 1.31 -11.16 31.60
N ILE A 389 2.11 -10.31 32.22
CA ILE A 389 2.01 -8.86 32.06
C ILE A 389 2.95 -8.46 30.93
N GLU A 390 2.40 -7.80 29.92
CA GLU A 390 3.15 -7.08 28.90
C GLU A 390 3.12 -5.61 29.28
N VAL A 391 4.24 -5.10 29.76
CA VAL A 391 4.38 -3.67 30.00
C VAL A 391 4.51 -3.03 28.60
N PRO A 392 3.52 -2.27 28.11
CA PRO A 392 3.68 -1.51 26.88
C PRO A 392 4.91 -0.63 27.05
N ASP A 393 5.62 -0.38 25.95
CA ASP A 393 6.74 0.57 25.94
C ASP A 393 6.24 1.93 26.45
N MET A 394 6.43 2.17 27.74
CA MET A 394 5.84 3.33 28.39
C MET A 394 6.52 4.60 27.88
N TRP A 395 5.69 5.61 27.65
CA TRP A 395 6.11 6.88 27.12
C TRP A 395 6.76 7.74 28.22
N PHE A 396 8.01 7.43 28.58
CA PHE A 396 8.79 8.27 29.49
C PHE A 396 9.53 9.39 28.74
N ASN A 397 9.30 10.64 29.13
CA ASN A 397 10.15 11.73 28.66
C ASN A 397 11.60 11.42 29.06
N ILE A 398 12.50 11.35 28.07
CA ILE A 398 13.93 11.33 28.36
C ILE A 398 14.29 12.74 28.82
N PRO A 399 14.86 12.93 30.02
CA PRO A 399 15.30 14.24 30.47
C PRO A 399 16.21 14.86 29.42
N ALA A 400 16.01 16.16 29.14
CA ALA A 400 16.90 16.85 28.25
C ALA A 400 18.31 16.85 28.86
N GLN A 401 19.28 16.34 28.10
CA GLN A 401 20.68 16.29 28.50
C GLN A 401 21.47 17.07 27.47
N GLU A 402 22.11 18.16 27.86
CA GLU A 402 22.96 18.93 26.96
C GLU A 402 24.19 18.12 26.54
N THR A 403 24.63 18.29 25.29
CA THR A 403 25.91 17.79 24.80
C THR A 403 26.91 18.93 24.91
N PRO A 404 27.85 18.92 25.88
CA PRO A 404 28.86 19.97 25.97
C PRO A 404 29.75 19.90 24.72
N VAL A 405 29.93 21.02 24.05
CA VAL A 405 30.79 21.14 22.87
C VAL A 405 31.65 22.40 23.00
N ASP A 406 32.97 22.24 22.92
CA ASP A 406 33.88 23.36 22.73
C ASP A 406 33.82 23.79 21.26
N LEU A 407 33.24 24.96 20.99
CA LEU A 407 33.03 25.44 19.62
C LEU A 407 34.35 25.78 18.91
N VAL A 408 35.40 26.14 19.65
CA VAL A 408 36.72 26.42 19.07
C VAL A 408 37.34 25.11 18.59
N GLU A 409 37.36 24.10 19.45
CA GLU A 409 37.88 22.77 19.09
C GLU A 409 37.04 22.15 17.96
N LEU A 410 35.71 22.26 18.04
CA LEU A 410 34.82 21.77 16.98
C LEU A 410 35.15 22.41 15.64
N ARG A 411 35.37 23.73 15.60
CA ARG A 411 35.75 24.42 14.38
C ARG A 411 37.10 23.95 13.85
N GLU A 412 38.09 23.73 14.71
CA GLU A 412 39.39 23.17 14.29
C GLU A 412 39.26 21.76 13.70
N GLN A 413 38.40 20.91 14.28
CA GLN A 413 38.14 19.56 13.78
C GLN A 413 37.45 19.57 12.41
N TYR A 414 36.43 20.41 12.23
CA TYR A 414 35.67 20.49 10.97
C TYR A 414 36.32 21.36 9.91
N ALA A 415 37.33 22.17 10.26
CA ALA A 415 38.17 22.90 9.32
C ALA A 415 39.12 22.00 8.50
N GLN A 416 39.13 20.69 8.77
CA GLN A 416 39.86 19.67 8.04
C GLN A 416 39.00 19.07 6.91
N GLU A 417 39.61 18.23 6.09
CA GLU A 417 38.90 17.44 5.07
C GLU A 417 37.78 16.58 5.70
N PRO A 418 36.63 16.38 5.02
CA PRO A 418 35.50 15.64 5.57
C PRO A 418 35.81 14.23 6.08
N SER A 419 36.81 13.56 5.50
CA SER A 419 37.29 12.24 5.94
C SER A 419 37.94 12.23 7.33
N LEU A 420 38.34 13.40 7.84
CA LEU A 420 38.99 13.60 9.14
C LEU A 420 38.03 14.21 10.18
N TRP A 421 36.80 14.51 9.81
CA TRP A 421 35.80 15.02 10.75
C TRP A 421 35.51 14.01 11.88
N PRO A 422 34.97 14.48 13.01
CA PRO A 422 34.48 13.60 14.07
C PRO A 422 33.54 12.56 13.49
N LYS A 423 33.65 11.30 13.94
CA LYS A 423 32.83 10.21 13.41
C LYS A 423 31.34 10.48 13.68
N PRO A 424 30.45 10.28 12.68
CA PRO A 424 29.02 10.37 12.90
C PRO A 424 28.48 9.16 13.69
N THR A 425 27.28 9.29 14.23
CA THR A 425 26.55 8.20 14.88
C THR A 425 25.63 7.53 13.86
N ILE A 426 26.11 6.42 13.28
CA ILE A 426 25.37 5.62 12.31
C ILE A 426 25.01 4.26 12.90
N ASP A 427 23.77 3.85 12.70
CA ASP A 427 23.25 2.57 13.15
C ASP A 427 23.78 1.40 12.34
N GLU A 428 23.82 0.24 12.98
CA GLU A 428 24.28 -0.99 12.34
C GLU A 428 23.44 -1.32 11.09
N GLY A 429 24.13 -1.65 9.99
CA GLY A 429 23.50 -2.02 8.73
C GLY A 429 23.01 -0.85 7.87
N ILE A 430 23.25 0.40 8.29
CA ILE A 430 22.91 1.57 7.47
C ILE A 430 24.02 1.91 6.49
N GLU A 431 23.69 1.86 5.20
CA GLU A 431 24.50 2.44 4.14
C GLU A 431 24.34 3.96 4.15
N TRP A 432 25.47 4.67 4.21
CA TRP A 432 25.49 6.12 4.28
C TRP A 432 26.71 6.68 3.55
N GLN A 433 26.59 7.95 3.18
CA GLN A 433 27.67 8.76 2.63
C GLN A 433 27.77 10.05 3.45
N GLU A 434 28.98 10.57 3.63
CA GLU A 434 29.18 11.87 4.26
C GLU A 434 28.51 13.00 3.47
N LEU A 435 28.18 14.09 4.15
CA LEU A 435 27.71 15.32 3.54
C LEU A 435 28.71 15.80 2.47
N GLY A 436 28.20 16.31 1.35
CA GLY A 436 29.05 16.66 0.21
C GLY A 436 28.39 17.63 -0.76
N LEU A 437 29.17 18.04 -1.76
CA LEU A 437 28.71 18.88 -2.87
C LEU A 437 27.83 18.07 -3.81
N LEU A 438 26.77 18.71 -4.32
CA LEU A 438 25.94 18.10 -5.36
C LEU A 438 26.83 17.68 -6.55
N PRO A 439 26.66 16.45 -7.07
CA PRO A 439 27.39 16.02 -8.26
C PRO A 439 26.86 16.75 -9.49
N GLN A 440 27.49 16.49 -10.64
CA GLN A 440 26.95 16.91 -11.93
C GLN A 440 25.50 16.43 -12.11
N VAL A 441 24.64 17.28 -12.69
CA VAL A 441 23.23 16.94 -12.95
C VAL A 441 23.15 15.76 -13.93
N PRO A 442 22.47 14.66 -13.56
CA PRO A 442 22.33 13.52 -14.46
C PRO A 442 21.25 13.78 -15.53
N PHE A 443 21.65 13.67 -16.80
CA PHE A 443 20.73 13.62 -17.94
C PHE A 443 20.76 12.23 -18.57
N PRO A 444 19.60 11.57 -18.76
CA PRO A 444 19.55 10.26 -19.43
C PRO A 444 20.11 10.32 -20.85
N ALA A 445 20.71 9.22 -21.31
CA ALA A 445 21.29 9.13 -22.65
C ALA A 445 20.24 9.34 -23.76
N ASP A 446 19.00 8.95 -23.52
CA ASP A 446 17.86 9.13 -24.42
C ASP A 446 17.13 10.47 -24.23
N ASN A 447 17.55 11.28 -23.25
CA ASN A 447 17.09 12.65 -23.03
C ASN A 447 18.24 13.60 -22.61
N PRO A 448 19.26 13.81 -23.48
CA PRO A 448 20.40 14.67 -23.16
C PRO A 448 19.99 16.14 -23.03
N TYR A 449 20.70 16.95 -22.25
CA TYR A 449 20.39 18.37 -22.15
C TYR A 449 20.45 19.08 -23.52
N SER A 450 19.49 19.98 -23.78
CA SER A 450 19.62 21.02 -24.80
C SER A 450 18.84 22.26 -24.38
N LYS A 451 19.35 23.44 -24.72
CA LYS A 451 18.68 24.71 -24.36
C LYS A 451 17.28 24.83 -24.98
N HIS A 452 17.09 24.27 -26.18
CA HIS A 452 15.79 24.25 -26.84
C HIS A 452 14.77 23.35 -26.13
N LYS A 453 15.18 22.17 -25.63
CA LYS A 453 14.31 21.30 -24.82
C LYS A 453 13.98 21.91 -23.48
N GLU A 454 14.95 22.53 -22.81
CA GLU A 454 14.72 23.28 -21.57
C GLU A 454 13.68 24.38 -21.79
N ASN A 455 13.81 25.18 -22.86
CA ASN A 455 12.87 26.26 -23.14
C ASN A 455 11.45 25.76 -23.46
N LEU A 456 11.34 24.68 -24.25
CA LEU A 456 10.05 24.03 -24.51
C LEU A 456 9.45 23.47 -23.20
N GLY A 457 10.25 22.80 -22.38
CA GLY A 457 9.86 22.27 -21.07
C GLY A 457 9.34 23.35 -20.14
N ARG A 458 10.09 24.46 -20.00
CA ARG A 458 9.68 25.63 -19.22
C ARG A 458 8.36 26.21 -19.73
N THR A 459 8.19 26.30 -21.05
CA THR A 459 6.96 26.79 -21.67
C THR A 459 5.77 25.91 -21.27
N LEU A 460 5.91 24.58 -21.41
CA LEU A 460 4.87 23.62 -21.05
C LEU A 460 4.57 23.65 -19.54
N PHE A 461 5.59 23.71 -18.69
CA PHE A 461 5.47 23.68 -17.22
C PHE A 461 4.59 24.81 -16.67
N PHE A 462 4.65 25.99 -17.29
CA PHE A 462 3.85 27.15 -16.88
C PHE A 462 2.57 27.35 -17.72
N ASP A 463 2.33 26.53 -18.75
CA ASP A 463 1.16 26.68 -19.62
C ASP A 463 -0.08 26.00 -19.02
N LYS A 464 -1.04 26.83 -18.61
CA LYS A 464 -2.31 26.36 -18.05
C LYS A 464 -3.15 25.56 -19.03
N ARG A 465 -2.88 25.66 -20.34
CA ARG A 465 -3.59 24.87 -21.36
C ARG A 465 -3.32 23.37 -21.23
N LEU A 466 -2.38 22.93 -20.41
CA LEU A 466 -2.20 21.51 -20.08
C LEU A 466 -3.31 20.98 -19.16
N SER A 467 -4.08 21.82 -18.44
CA SER A 467 -5.27 21.36 -17.72
C SER A 467 -6.50 21.32 -18.62
N LYS A 468 -7.50 20.52 -18.25
CA LYS A 468 -8.74 20.34 -19.02
C LYS A 468 -9.50 21.65 -19.20
N ASP A 469 -9.57 22.47 -18.15
CA ASP A 469 -10.30 23.75 -18.09
C ASP A 469 -9.43 24.99 -18.35
N ASN A 470 -8.13 24.82 -18.59
CA ASN A 470 -7.13 25.89 -18.75
C ASN A 470 -6.86 26.77 -17.50
N THR A 471 -7.13 26.29 -16.29
CA THR A 471 -6.95 27.08 -15.05
C THR A 471 -5.64 26.82 -14.32
N ILE A 472 -5.02 25.64 -14.51
CA ILE A 472 -3.88 25.15 -13.73
C ILE A 472 -2.74 24.66 -14.64
N SER A 473 -1.51 24.90 -14.20
CA SER A 473 -0.27 24.38 -14.79
C SER A 473 0.59 23.73 -13.70
N CYS A 474 1.68 23.05 -14.06
CA CYS A 474 2.63 22.52 -13.08
C CYS A 474 3.12 23.63 -12.13
N GLY A 475 3.45 24.80 -12.68
CA GLY A 475 3.87 25.98 -11.92
C GLY A 475 2.79 26.63 -11.05
N SER A 476 1.54 26.17 -11.12
CA SER A 476 0.49 26.62 -10.19
C SER A 476 0.63 25.96 -8.81
N CYS A 477 1.11 24.71 -8.77
CA CYS A 477 1.35 23.96 -7.52
C CYS A 477 2.84 23.93 -7.14
N HIS A 478 3.75 24.07 -8.13
CA HIS A 478 5.20 24.11 -7.93
C HIS A 478 5.72 25.53 -8.13
N GLU A 479 5.36 26.42 -7.21
CA GLU A 479 5.62 27.85 -7.36
C GLU A 479 7.09 28.19 -7.02
N PRO A 480 7.83 28.86 -7.93
CA PRO A 480 9.23 29.20 -7.68
C PRO A 480 9.45 30.02 -6.40
N SER A 481 8.53 30.91 -6.04
CA SER A 481 8.64 31.74 -4.83
C SER A 481 8.50 30.95 -3.52
N LYS A 482 8.00 29.70 -3.58
CA LYS A 482 7.70 28.82 -2.45
C LYS A 482 8.56 27.55 -2.49
N GLY A 483 9.81 27.69 -2.90
CA GLY A 483 10.72 26.55 -2.99
C GLY A 483 10.30 25.53 -4.05
N TRP A 484 9.60 25.94 -5.11
CA TRP A 484 9.02 25.03 -6.11
C TRP A 484 8.04 23.99 -5.53
N ALA A 485 7.39 24.36 -4.44
CA ALA A 485 6.27 23.67 -3.81
C ALA A 485 5.04 24.59 -3.76
N ASP A 486 3.99 24.17 -3.05
CA ASP A 486 2.69 24.85 -3.05
C ASP A 486 2.54 25.90 -1.93
N GLY A 487 3.22 25.65 -0.80
CA GLY A 487 3.07 26.44 0.44
C GLY A 487 1.77 26.18 1.19
N THR A 488 1.00 25.18 0.76
CA THR A 488 -0.25 24.74 1.39
C THR A 488 -0.12 23.29 1.88
N ARG A 489 -1.07 22.87 2.74
CA ARG A 489 -1.09 21.50 3.28
C ARG A 489 -1.20 20.47 2.13
N VAL A 490 -2.13 20.69 1.21
CA VAL A 490 -2.45 19.83 0.07
C VAL A 490 -2.89 20.73 -1.09
N ALA A 491 -2.49 20.36 -2.32
CA ALA A 491 -2.83 21.14 -3.50
C ALA A 491 -4.33 21.21 -3.78
N VAL A 492 -4.76 22.33 -4.34
CA VAL A 492 -6.08 22.49 -4.95
C VAL A 492 -5.91 22.42 -6.45
N GLY A 493 -6.42 21.35 -7.06
CA GLY A 493 -6.41 21.14 -8.49
C GLY A 493 -7.68 21.64 -9.19
N ILE A 494 -7.96 21.06 -10.35
CA ILE A 494 -9.06 21.45 -11.24
C ILE A 494 -10.42 21.35 -10.53
N ASP A 495 -11.35 22.24 -10.88
CA ASP A 495 -12.68 22.35 -10.27
C ASP A 495 -12.67 22.59 -8.74
N GLY A 496 -11.54 23.08 -8.19
CA GLY A 496 -11.39 23.29 -6.74
C GLY A 496 -11.24 21.99 -5.94
N ARG A 497 -10.90 20.88 -6.59
CA ARG A 497 -10.70 19.58 -5.94
C ARG A 497 -9.41 19.58 -5.14
N THR A 498 -9.44 19.00 -3.96
CA THR A 498 -8.27 18.95 -3.07
C THR A 498 -7.56 17.60 -3.17
N GLY A 499 -6.24 17.63 -3.29
CA GLY A 499 -5.40 16.44 -3.23
C GLY A 499 -5.34 15.82 -1.83
N THR A 500 -4.71 14.65 -1.73
CA THR A 500 -4.54 13.93 -0.45
C THR A 500 -3.14 14.05 0.14
N ARG A 501 -2.19 14.60 -0.62
CA ARG A 501 -0.78 14.74 -0.23
C ARG A 501 -0.28 16.15 -0.46
N ASN A 502 0.70 16.55 0.35
CA ASN A 502 1.46 17.77 0.17
C ASN A 502 2.25 17.71 -1.14
N THR A 503 2.31 18.84 -1.84
CA THR A 503 3.06 18.98 -3.09
C THR A 503 4.56 19.00 -2.81
N PRO A 504 5.32 17.96 -3.19
CA PRO A 504 6.76 17.96 -2.97
C PRO A 504 7.43 19.04 -3.85
N THR A 505 8.56 19.57 -3.40
CA THR A 505 9.38 20.44 -4.25
C THR A 505 9.92 19.72 -5.49
N ILE A 506 10.07 20.43 -6.61
CA ILE A 506 10.84 19.93 -7.76
C ILE A 506 12.35 20.25 -7.68
N LEU A 507 12.80 21.03 -6.68
CA LEU A 507 14.21 21.30 -6.46
C LEU A 507 15.00 19.99 -6.30
N ASN A 508 16.08 19.88 -7.06
CA ASN A 508 17.02 18.75 -7.04
C ASN A 508 16.40 17.39 -7.43
N THR A 509 15.20 17.38 -8.03
CA THR A 509 14.56 16.12 -8.47
C THR A 509 15.35 15.34 -9.51
N ALA A 510 16.28 15.99 -10.21
CA ALA A 510 17.24 15.34 -11.11
C ALA A 510 18.01 14.19 -10.45
N TYR A 511 18.28 14.30 -9.15
CA TYR A 511 19.11 13.35 -8.40
C TYR A 511 18.31 12.25 -7.70
N TYR A 512 16.98 12.23 -7.83
CA TYR A 512 16.14 11.20 -7.22
C TYR A 512 16.08 9.93 -8.06
N GLU A 513 16.11 8.78 -7.38
CA GLU A 513 15.96 7.45 -8.00
C GLU A 513 14.50 7.05 -8.22
N SER A 514 13.58 7.68 -7.48
CA SER A 514 12.13 7.50 -7.62
C SER A 514 11.39 8.78 -7.22
N LEU A 515 10.20 8.96 -7.80
CA LEU A 515 9.40 10.17 -7.63
C LEU A 515 8.03 9.87 -7.03
N PHE A 516 7.33 10.95 -6.62
CA PHE A 516 6.22 10.94 -5.68
C PHE A 516 6.62 10.49 -4.27
N TRP A 517 5.72 10.71 -3.30
CA TRP A 517 5.91 10.30 -1.91
C TRP A 517 5.96 8.78 -1.73
N ASP A 518 5.29 8.01 -2.58
CA ASP A 518 5.23 6.53 -2.56
C ASP A 518 6.26 5.87 -3.49
N GLY A 519 6.97 6.66 -4.31
CA GLY A 519 8.00 6.15 -5.21
C GLY A 519 7.46 5.35 -6.39
N ARG A 520 6.21 5.60 -6.82
CA ARG A 520 5.53 4.77 -7.84
C ARG A 520 6.11 4.86 -9.25
N VAL A 521 6.89 5.89 -9.55
CA VAL A 521 7.56 6.10 -10.85
C VAL A 521 9.05 6.32 -10.66
N LYS A 522 9.84 6.00 -11.70
CA LYS A 522 11.31 6.03 -11.66
C LYS A 522 11.96 7.16 -12.45
N SER A 523 11.20 7.88 -13.28
CA SER A 523 11.74 8.94 -14.13
C SER A 523 10.85 10.19 -14.11
N LEU A 524 11.46 11.35 -14.31
CA LEU A 524 10.75 12.62 -14.49
C LEU A 524 9.89 12.60 -15.76
N GLU A 525 10.35 11.91 -16.81
CA GLU A 525 9.60 11.72 -18.05
C GLU A 525 8.26 11.04 -17.79
N GLU A 526 8.26 9.91 -17.07
CA GLU A 526 7.02 9.23 -16.68
C GLU A 526 6.20 10.11 -15.73
N GLN A 527 6.84 10.65 -14.68
CA GLN A 527 6.16 11.44 -13.64
C GLN A 527 5.41 12.65 -14.20
N SER A 528 6.01 13.39 -15.14
CA SER A 528 5.46 14.64 -15.69
C SER A 528 4.11 14.47 -16.39
N LEU A 529 3.80 13.28 -16.89
CA LEU A 529 2.52 12.98 -17.56
C LEU A 529 1.39 12.64 -16.57
N HIS A 530 1.71 12.17 -15.35
CA HIS A 530 0.71 11.74 -14.37
C HIS A 530 -0.17 12.91 -13.88
N PRO A 531 0.36 14.07 -13.45
CA PRO A 531 -0.45 15.22 -13.05
C PRO A 531 -1.42 15.70 -14.12
N ILE A 532 -0.99 15.67 -15.39
CA ILE A 532 -1.80 16.11 -16.54
C ILE A 532 -3.09 15.29 -16.62
N ALA A 533 -2.97 13.97 -16.55
CA ALA A 533 -4.10 13.04 -16.66
C ALA A 533 -4.93 12.90 -15.37
N ASN A 534 -4.38 13.24 -14.20
CA ASN A 534 -5.05 13.03 -12.92
C ASN A 534 -6.30 13.92 -12.80
N PRO A 535 -7.51 13.36 -12.61
CA PRO A 535 -8.78 14.11 -12.55
C PRO A 535 -8.94 15.01 -11.33
N ILE A 536 -8.04 14.92 -10.34
CA ILE A 536 -7.98 15.83 -9.19
C ILE A 536 -7.01 16.96 -9.47
N GLU A 537 -5.93 16.73 -10.23
CA GLU A 537 -4.88 17.71 -10.49
C GLU A 537 -5.21 18.57 -11.72
N MET A 538 -4.89 18.10 -12.94
CA MET A 538 -5.09 18.86 -14.19
C MET A 538 -6.21 18.28 -15.08
N GLY A 539 -6.55 17.00 -14.90
CA GLY A 539 -7.74 16.34 -15.43
C GLY A 539 -7.87 16.22 -16.95
N LEU A 540 -6.78 16.38 -17.72
CA LEU A 540 -6.79 16.30 -19.18
C LEU A 540 -6.28 14.92 -19.64
N PRO A 541 -7.14 14.08 -20.26
CA PRO A 541 -6.67 12.85 -20.91
C PRO A 541 -5.52 13.11 -21.88
N LEU A 542 -4.52 12.23 -21.92
CA LEU A 542 -3.29 12.48 -22.67
C LEU A 542 -3.51 12.55 -24.20
N ASP A 543 -4.50 11.82 -24.73
CA ASP A 543 -4.87 11.92 -26.14
C ASP A 543 -5.46 13.30 -26.47
N ASP A 544 -6.28 13.85 -25.56
CA ASP A 544 -6.84 15.19 -25.69
C ASP A 544 -5.76 16.28 -25.58
N LEU A 545 -4.72 16.05 -24.75
CA LEU A 545 -3.56 16.93 -24.66
C LEU A 545 -2.87 17.09 -26.03
N LEU A 546 -2.62 15.98 -26.75
CA LEU A 546 -1.99 16.03 -28.07
C LEU A 546 -2.83 16.86 -29.05
N VAL A 547 -4.13 16.56 -29.14
CA VAL A 547 -5.07 17.29 -30.01
C VAL A 547 -5.09 18.78 -29.67
N LYS A 548 -4.99 19.12 -28.38
CA LYS A 548 -4.98 20.51 -27.91
C LYS A 548 -3.70 21.25 -28.29
N LEU A 549 -2.54 20.63 -28.11
CA LEU A 549 -1.25 21.26 -28.44
C LEU A 549 -1.02 21.37 -29.95
N GLU A 550 -1.49 20.42 -30.75
CA GLU A 550 -1.38 20.43 -32.22
C GLU A 550 -2.09 21.63 -32.89
N LYS A 551 -3.13 22.16 -32.23
CA LYS A 551 -3.89 23.34 -32.67
C LYS A 551 -3.17 24.66 -32.40
N ILE A 552 -2.07 24.64 -31.64
CA ILE A 552 -1.32 25.83 -31.25
C ILE A 552 -0.04 25.90 -32.09
N ASN A 553 -0.07 26.72 -33.16
CA ASN A 553 1.05 26.83 -34.11
C ASN A 553 2.40 27.15 -33.45
N ALA A 554 2.39 27.90 -32.34
CA ALA A 554 3.62 28.24 -31.62
C ALA A 554 4.37 27.00 -31.09
N TYR A 555 3.66 25.92 -30.71
CA TYR A 555 4.32 24.71 -30.22
C TYR A 555 5.10 24.01 -31.32
N ARG A 556 4.61 23.96 -32.57
CA ARG A 556 5.32 23.31 -33.69
C ARG A 556 6.73 23.86 -33.87
N ALA A 557 6.88 25.18 -33.79
CA ALA A 557 8.19 25.84 -33.87
C ALA A 557 9.11 25.47 -32.68
N LEU A 558 8.56 25.38 -31.47
CA LEU A 558 9.31 24.97 -30.28
C LEU A 558 9.74 23.49 -30.36
N PHE A 559 8.87 22.59 -30.80
CA PHE A 559 9.22 21.17 -31.01
C PHE A 559 10.27 21.02 -32.11
N LYS A 560 10.17 21.78 -33.20
CA LYS A 560 11.18 21.79 -34.26
C LYS A 560 12.54 22.24 -33.76
N ALA A 561 12.60 23.28 -32.93
CA ALA A 561 13.85 23.73 -32.32
C ALA A 561 14.42 22.69 -31.33
N ALA A 562 13.56 21.99 -30.59
CA ALA A 562 13.95 21.04 -29.57
C ALA A 562 14.36 19.65 -30.10
N PHE A 563 13.71 19.17 -31.17
CA PHE A 563 13.82 17.79 -31.67
C PHE A 563 14.17 17.69 -33.16
N GLY A 564 14.26 18.81 -33.88
CA GLY A 564 14.59 18.86 -35.31
C GLY A 564 13.39 18.81 -36.25
N ASP A 565 12.19 18.50 -35.75
CA ASP A 565 10.94 18.47 -36.52
C ASP A 565 9.72 18.88 -35.69
N GLU A 566 8.59 19.15 -36.34
CA GLU A 566 7.38 19.72 -35.72
C GLU A 566 6.52 18.71 -34.95
N GLY A 567 6.90 17.43 -34.89
CA GLY A 567 6.11 16.38 -34.28
C GLY A 567 5.90 16.58 -32.78
N ILE A 568 4.64 16.60 -32.37
CA ILE A 568 4.22 16.70 -30.97
C ILE A 568 3.81 15.31 -30.50
N THR A 569 4.56 14.74 -29.56
CA THR A 569 4.28 13.41 -28.99
C THR A 569 4.37 13.45 -27.48
N LEU A 570 3.71 12.51 -26.78
CA LEU A 570 3.78 12.41 -25.32
C LEU A 570 5.22 12.25 -24.83
N ASP A 571 6.02 11.44 -25.52
CA ASP A 571 7.46 11.27 -25.24
C ASP A 571 8.22 12.60 -25.31
N ARG A 572 7.97 13.42 -26.34
CA ARG A 572 8.66 14.72 -26.49
C ARG A 572 8.18 15.76 -25.48
N ILE A 573 6.89 15.74 -25.13
CA ILE A 573 6.33 16.57 -24.06
C ILE A 573 7.00 16.21 -22.72
N ALA A 574 6.98 14.92 -22.36
CA ALA A 574 7.58 14.39 -21.16
C ALA A 574 9.08 14.73 -21.06
N LYS A 575 9.84 14.43 -22.13
CA LYS A 575 11.28 14.74 -22.20
C LYS A 575 11.58 16.21 -22.06
N SER A 576 10.74 17.09 -22.61
CA SER A 576 10.94 18.54 -22.51
C SER A 576 10.70 19.02 -21.07
N ILE A 577 9.57 18.66 -20.46
CA ILE A 577 9.25 19.01 -19.07
C ILE A 577 10.33 18.49 -18.12
N ALA A 578 10.68 17.21 -18.25
CA ALA A 578 11.74 16.58 -17.46
C ALA A 578 13.11 17.22 -17.67
N THR A 579 13.42 17.73 -18.87
CA THR A 579 14.68 18.49 -19.11
C THR A 579 14.67 19.78 -18.31
N PHE A 580 13.56 20.51 -18.30
CA PHE A 580 13.42 21.74 -17.54
C PHE A 580 13.50 21.50 -16.02
N GLU A 581 12.78 20.50 -15.50
CA GLU A 581 12.81 20.15 -14.07
C GLU A 581 14.22 19.82 -13.58
N ARG A 582 15.04 19.14 -14.41
CA ARG A 582 16.45 18.86 -14.08
C ARG A 582 17.31 20.10 -13.92
N THR A 583 16.92 21.23 -14.51
CA THR A 583 17.64 22.51 -14.35
C THR A 583 17.34 23.22 -13.04
N ILE A 584 16.36 22.73 -12.27
CA ILE A 584 15.94 23.33 -11.00
C ILE A 584 16.72 22.67 -9.86
N ILE A 585 17.96 23.12 -9.66
CA ILE A 585 18.87 22.65 -8.61
C ILE A 585 19.18 23.75 -7.58
N SER A 586 19.62 23.37 -6.38
CA SER A 586 20.07 24.31 -5.36
C SER A 586 21.15 25.27 -5.88
N ARG A 587 21.16 26.50 -5.36
CA ARG A 587 22.32 27.40 -5.49
C ARG A 587 23.35 27.03 -4.41
N THR A 588 24.58 27.53 -4.57
CA THR A 588 25.65 27.35 -3.57
C THR A 588 25.21 27.93 -2.22
N ASN A 589 25.07 27.06 -1.22
CA ASN A 589 24.70 27.45 0.15
C ASN A 589 25.94 27.55 1.08
N ALA A 590 25.71 27.80 2.37
CA ALA A 590 26.79 27.94 3.35
C ALA A 590 27.55 26.64 3.57
N LEU A 591 26.86 25.49 3.58
CA LEU A 591 27.52 24.18 3.64
C LEU A 591 28.41 23.95 2.41
N ASP A 592 27.96 24.31 1.20
CA ASP A 592 28.75 24.13 -0.01
C ASP A 592 30.03 24.97 0.03
N ARG A 593 29.95 26.24 0.45
CA ARG A 593 31.13 27.10 0.64
C ARG A 593 32.08 26.53 1.69
N PHE A 594 31.53 25.98 2.77
CA PHE A 594 32.32 25.33 3.81
C PHE A 594 33.09 24.12 3.27
N LEU A 595 32.42 23.27 2.50
CA LEU A 595 32.99 22.06 1.90
C LEU A 595 34.11 22.36 0.87
N ILE A 596 34.06 23.50 0.18
CA ILE A 596 35.13 23.93 -0.76
C ILE A 596 36.25 24.73 -0.08
N GLY A 597 36.25 24.83 1.25
CA GLY A 597 37.38 25.35 2.03
C GLY A 597 37.15 26.70 2.73
N ASP A 598 35.98 27.33 2.60
CA ASP A 598 35.65 28.50 3.41
C ASP A 598 35.27 28.08 4.84
N LYS A 599 36.28 27.96 5.70
CA LYS A 599 36.16 27.51 7.10
C LYS A 599 35.27 28.41 7.97
N HIS A 600 34.89 29.59 7.48
CA HIS A 600 34.02 30.55 8.17
C HIS A 600 32.65 30.69 7.51
N ALA A 601 32.35 29.90 6.46
CA ALA A 601 31.05 29.92 5.80
C ALA A 601 29.91 29.49 6.72
N LEU A 602 30.19 28.61 7.69
CA LEU A 602 29.27 28.23 8.78
C LEU A 602 29.58 29.04 10.04
N THR A 603 28.54 29.63 10.63
CA THR A 603 28.56 30.16 11.99
C THR A 603 28.77 29.05 13.02
N ASP A 604 29.15 29.39 14.25
CA ASP A 604 29.35 28.37 15.31
C ASP A 604 28.07 27.60 15.62
N GLN A 605 26.91 28.27 15.54
CA GLN A 605 25.62 27.62 15.77
C GLN A 605 25.25 26.65 14.64
N GLU A 606 25.50 27.02 13.38
CA GLU A 606 25.29 26.13 12.22
C GLU A 606 26.26 24.95 12.25
N LEU A 607 27.52 25.17 12.64
CA LEU A 607 28.51 24.11 12.79
C LEU A 607 28.13 23.14 13.92
N HIS A 608 27.67 23.66 15.06
CA HIS A 608 27.12 22.84 16.13
C HIS A 608 25.89 22.05 15.66
N GLY A 609 24.99 22.68 14.90
CA GLY A 609 23.87 22.01 14.27
C GLY A 609 24.27 20.88 13.32
N MET A 610 25.29 21.10 12.49
CA MET A 610 25.86 20.08 11.62
C MET A 610 26.45 18.92 12.43
N HIS A 611 27.13 19.22 13.53
CA HIS A 611 27.63 18.20 14.44
C HIS A 611 26.50 17.36 15.02
N LEU A 612 25.47 17.99 15.59
CA LEU A 612 24.29 17.31 16.13
C LEU A 612 23.58 16.47 15.06
N PHE A 613 23.41 16.99 13.85
CA PHE A 613 22.80 16.28 12.71
C PHE A 613 23.53 14.97 12.40
N ARG A 614 24.87 15.01 12.44
CA ARG A 614 25.76 13.86 12.21
C ARG A 614 25.84 12.91 13.41
N THR A 615 25.60 13.39 14.63
CA THR A 615 25.77 12.61 15.86
C THR A 615 24.44 12.40 16.60
N LYS A 616 24.17 13.20 17.63
CA LYS A 616 23.07 13.00 18.57
C LYS A 616 21.69 12.99 17.94
N ALA A 617 21.47 13.80 16.89
CA ALA A 617 20.18 13.89 16.22
C ALA A 617 19.91 12.71 15.26
N ARG A 618 20.95 11.92 14.96
CA ARG A 618 20.86 10.67 14.17
C ARG A 618 20.30 10.86 12.76
N CYS A 619 20.25 12.10 12.24
CA CYS A 619 19.61 12.43 10.97
C CYS A 619 20.33 11.79 9.77
N LEU A 620 21.66 11.65 9.87
CA LEU A 620 22.51 11.07 8.83
C LEU A 620 22.20 9.58 8.53
N ASN A 621 21.45 8.88 9.40
CA ASN A 621 21.00 7.51 9.12
C ASN A 621 20.02 7.42 7.93
N CYS A 622 19.31 8.50 7.62
CA CYS A 622 18.39 8.58 6.48
C CYS A 622 18.74 9.71 5.51
N HIS A 623 19.25 10.83 6.04
CA HIS A 623 19.52 12.05 5.30
C HIS A 623 21.02 12.24 5.08
N SER A 624 21.61 11.34 4.30
CA SER A 624 23.05 11.27 4.02
C SER A 624 23.41 11.70 2.60
N GLY A 625 24.72 11.82 2.33
CA GLY A 625 25.27 12.16 1.03
C GLY A 625 25.04 13.61 0.63
N PRO A 626 25.48 13.98 -0.60
CA PRO A 626 25.34 15.33 -1.11
C PRO A 626 23.93 15.89 -1.12
N LEU A 627 22.93 15.06 -1.42
CA LEU A 627 21.53 15.48 -1.51
C LEU A 627 20.81 15.46 -0.14
N MET A 628 21.46 14.93 0.91
CA MET A 628 20.88 14.72 2.23
C MET A 628 19.62 13.83 2.19
N THR A 629 19.71 12.75 1.44
CA THR A 629 18.73 11.66 1.38
C THR A 629 19.44 10.39 0.89
N ASN A 630 19.05 9.25 1.45
CA ASN A 630 19.46 7.95 0.96
C ASN A 630 18.59 7.42 -0.21
N ASN A 631 17.69 8.25 -0.76
CA ASN A 631 16.70 7.87 -1.79
C ASN A 631 15.77 6.70 -1.38
N GLY A 632 15.82 6.28 -0.12
CA GLY A 632 15.07 5.15 0.41
C GLY A 632 13.67 5.54 0.88
N PHE A 633 13.04 4.60 1.60
CA PHE A 633 11.69 4.76 2.14
C PHE A 633 11.68 4.49 3.65
N ALA A 634 11.00 5.33 4.41
CA ALA A 634 10.89 5.19 5.86
C ALA A 634 9.46 5.47 6.33
N ASN A 635 9.05 4.77 7.38
CA ASN A 635 7.82 5.07 8.11
C ASN A 635 8.19 5.84 9.39
N ILE A 636 7.79 7.10 9.47
CA ILE A 636 7.97 7.97 10.65
C ILE A 636 6.73 8.03 11.54
N GLY A 637 5.73 7.19 11.24
CA GLY A 637 4.54 6.97 12.06
C GLY A 637 3.40 7.95 11.82
N LEU A 638 3.35 8.55 10.63
CA LEU A 638 2.31 9.49 10.20
C LEU A 638 1.34 8.87 9.17
N THR A 639 1.06 7.56 9.27
CA THR A 639 0.20 6.83 8.32
C THR A 639 -1.30 7.06 8.53
N PHE A 640 -1.72 7.46 9.74
CA PHE A 640 -3.14 7.59 10.11
C PHE A 640 -4.00 6.34 9.81
N TYR A 641 -3.38 5.16 9.90
CA TYR A 641 -4.02 3.87 9.62
C TYR A 641 -5.38 3.71 10.32
N GLY A 642 -6.41 3.21 9.64
CA GLY A 642 -7.77 3.04 10.17
C GLY A 642 -8.48 4.33 10.58
N ARG A 643 -8.01 5.51 10.14
CA ARG A 643 -8.56 6.82 10.51
C ARG A 643 -8.64 7.77 9.32
N GLU A 644 -9.29 8.91 9.56
CA GLU A 644 -9.25 10.03 8.61
C GLU A 644 -7.80 10.41 8.29
N PHE A 645 -7.52 10.66 7.00
CA PHE A 645 -6.19 10.87 6.43
C PHE A 645 -5.29 9.63 6.33
N GLU A 646 -5.84 8.42 6.41
CA GLU A 646 -5.07 7.20 6.13
C GLU A 646 -4.32 7.31 4.79
N ASP A 647 -3.00 7.15 4.86
CA ASP A 647 -2.15 7.02 3.69
C ASP A 647 -1.15 5.88 3.90
N ARG A 648 -1.41 4.77 3.21
CA ARG A 648 -0.59 3.55 3.26
C ARG A 648 0.76 3.70 2.56
N GLY A 649 1.02 4.82 1.89
CA GLY A 649 2.30 5.15 1.27
C GLY A 649 2.71 4.14 0.21
N ARG A 650 3.95 3.66 0.29
CA ARG A 650 4.54 2.73 -0.67
C ARG A 650 3.81 1.39 -0.80
N TYR A 651 3.10 0.94 0.25
CA TYR A 651 2.25 -0.25 0.18
C TYR A 651 1.25 -0.20 -0.98
N ASN A 652 0.72 0.98 -1.32
CA ASN A 652 -0.22 1.15 -2.45
C ASN A 652 0.41 0.88 -3.83
N VAL A 653 1.73 0.66 -3.89
CA VAL A 653 2.50 0.35 -5.09
C VAL A 653 2.99 -1.09 -5.06
N THR A 654 3.61 -1.48 -3.93
CA THR A 654 4.32 -2.76 -3.82
C THR A 654 3.44 -3.89 -3.30
N PHE A 655 2.39 -3.57 -2.54
CA PHE A 655 1.55 -4.52 -1.81
C PHE A 655 2.31 -5.42 -0.82
N ASP A 656 3.55 -5.05 -0.45
CA ASP A 656 4.31 -5.71 0.61
C ASP A 656 3.98 -5.07 1.96
N ALA A 657 3.50 -5.85 2.93
CA ALA A 657 3.19 -5.39 4.29
C ALA A 657 4.35 -4.61 4.93
N LYS A 658 5.61 -4.93 4.60
CA LYS A 658 6.80 -4.21 5.08
C LYS A 658 6.87 -2.77 4.60
N ASP A 659 6.18 -2.43 3.52
CA ASP A 659 6.10 -1.09 2.94
C ASP A 659 4.94 -0.25 3.47
N MET A 660 4.16 -0.77 4.43
CA MET A 660 3.06 -0.04 5.04
C MET A 660 3.53 1.28 5.67
N GLY A 661 2.93 2.37 5.19
CA GLY A 661 3.18 3.72 5.71
C GLY A 661 4.60 4.22 5.48
N ARG A 662 5.37 3.56 4.60
CA ARG A 662 6.70 4.03 4.20
C ARG A 662 6.56 5.04 3.08
N PHE A 663 7.29 6.15 3.21
CA PHE A 663 7.36 7.21 2.22
C PHE A 663 8.81 7.50 1.87
N ARG A 664 9.04 8.02 0.67
CA ARG A 664 10.37 8.42 0.21
C ARG A 664 10.98 9.41 1.19
N VAL A 665 12.24 9.20 1.55
CA VAL A 665 13.02 10.14 2.36
C VAL A 665 13.33 11.37 1.49
N PRO A 666 12.78 12.56 1.79
CA PRO A 666 13.03 13.75 0.97
C PRO A 666 14.48 14.26 1.15
N ALA A 667 15.00 14.94 0.13
CA ALA A 667 16.22 15.75 0.26
C ALA A 667 15.99 16.86 1.29
N LEU A 668 17.05 17.24 2.01
CA LEU A 668 16.99 18.36 2.97
C LEU A 668 17.63 19.65 2.46
N ARG A 669 18.23 19.64 1.26
CA ARG A 669 18.69 20.88 0.63
C ARG A 669 17.50 21.80 0.35
N ASP A 670 17.68 23.09 0.65
CA ASP A 670 16.64 24.13 0.52
C ASP A 670 15.35 23.86 1.31
N ILE A 671 15.43 23.05 2.37
CA ILE A 671 14.26 22.66 3.16
C ILE A 671 13.51 23.87 3.74
N GLU A 672 14.20 24.98 4.07
CA GLU A 672 13.54 26.15 4.65
C GLU A 672 12.48 26.80 3.75
N ALA A 673 12.54 26.57 2.44
CA ALA A 673 11.62 27.14 1.48
C ALA A 673 10.35 26.31 1.23
N THR A 674 10.24 25.12 1.83
CA THR A 674 9.27 24.09 1.42
C THR A 674 8.21 23.74 2.47
N ASP A 675 8.02 24.62 3.46
CA ASP A 675 6.92 24.49 4.43
C ASP A 675 5.55 24.52 3.71
N PRO A 676 4.55 23.74 4.15
CA PRO A 676 4.62 22.75 5.23
C PRO A 676 5.15 21.37 4.79
N MET A 677 5.75 20.66 5.74
CA MET A 677 6.48 19.41 5.59
C MET A 677 5.62 18.15 5.72
N THR A 678 6.24 17.01 5.39
CA THR A 678 5.70 15.63 5.39
C THR A 678 4.67 15.39 4.29
N HIS A 679 4.38 14.12 3.99
CA HIS A 679 3.46 13.75 2.91
C HIS A 679 2.03 14.30 3.08
N LEU A 680 1.62 14.71 4.28
CA LEU A 680 0.30 15.32 4.55
C LEU A 680 0.36 16.84 4.80
N GLY A 681 1.55 17.45 4.81
CA GLY A 681 1.69 18.91 4.96
C GLY A 681 1.25 19.46 6.33
N PHE A 682 1.32 18.64 7.39
CA PHE A 682 0.79 19.03 8.71
C PHE A 682 1.75 19.89 9.55
N PHE A 683 3.05 19.83 9.27
CA PHE A 683 4.06 20.36 10.17
C PHE A 683 4.93 21.39 9.47
N LYS A 684 5.28 22.46 10.18
CA LYS A 684 6.43 23.28 9.79
C LYS A 684 7.72 22.61 10.27
N LEU A 685 8.85 22.91 9.61
CA LEU A 685 10.17 22.42 10.06
C LEU A 685 10.41 22.71 11.55
N ALA A 686 10.26 23.97 11.94
CA ALA A 686 10.36 24.42 13.32
C ALA A 686 9.52 25.68 13.54
N ILE A 687 8.87 25.78 14.71
CA ILE A 687 8.19 26.99 15.18
C ILE A 687 8.89 27.41 16.46
N VAL A 688 9.49 28.60 16.43
CA VAL A 688 10.24 29.19 17.55
C VAL A 688 9.46 30.39 18.06
N PRO A 689 8.91 30.35 19.29
CA PRO A 689 8.26 31.52 19.89
C PRO A 689 9.26 32.66 20.11
N PRO A 690 8.81 33.91 20.24
CA PRO A 690 9.69 35.06 20.50
C PRO A 690 10.58 34.91 21.74
N SER A 691 10.17 34.11 22.73
CA SER A 691 10.96 33.79 23.92
C SER A 691 12.20 32.96 23.63
N GLY A 692 12.24 32.22 22.51
CA GLY A 692 13.35 31.33 22.13
C GLY A 692 13.56 30.13 23.06
N ASP A 693 12.70 29.95 24.07
CA ASP A 693 12.85 28.94 25.12
C ASP A 693 12.40 27.53 24.70
N ARG A 694 11.67 27.43 23.59
CA ARG A 694 11.09 26.17 23.08
C ARG A 694 11.10 26.12 21.56
N VAL A 695 11.13 24.90 21.04
CA VAL A 695 10.95 24.61 19.61
C VAL A 695 9.76 23.67 19.46
N PHE A 696 8.81 24.03 18.59
CA PHE A 696 7.71 23.17 18.16
C PHE A 696 7.88 22.78 16.68
N GLY A 697 6.99 21.94 16.15
CA GLY A 697 7.05 21.49 14.76
C GLY A 697 7.83 20.18 14.58
N LEU A 698 8.30 19.94 13.37
CA LEU A 698 8.84 18.64 12.97
C LEU A 698 10.10 18.26 13.75
N LEU A 699 11.04 19.18 13.98
CA LEU A 699 12.24 18.90 14.79
C LEU A 699 11.90 18.47 16.22
N ALA A 700 10.89 19.10 16.83
CA ALA A 700 10.43 18.74 18.16
C ALA A 700 9.79 17.34 18.18
N MET A 701 9.07 16.97 17.11
CA MET A 701 8.51 15.62 16.98
C MET A 701 9.60 14.56 16.86
N TYR A 702 10.63 14.79 16.03
CA TYR A 702 11.77 13.88 15.93
C TYR A 702 12.48 13.71 17.28
N ASN A 703 12.72 14.79 18.02
CA ASN A 703 13.30 14.72 19.37
C ASN A 703 12.49 13.84 20.34
N ASN A 704 11.17 13.79 20.15
CA ASN A 704 10.25 12.99 20.95
C ASN A 704 9.98 11.59 20.37
N GLY A 705 10.74 11.15 19.35
CA GLY A 705 10.59 9.83 18.72
C GLY A 705 9.34 9.71 17.84
N MET A 706 8.83 10.81 17.30
CA MET A 706 7.62 10.87 16.47
C MET A 706 6.40 10.22 17.15
N THR A 707 5.77 9.23 16.51
CA THR A 707 4.69 8.43 17.08
C THR A 707 5.15 7.05 17.54
N ARG A 708 6.47 6.80 17.58
CA ARG A 708 7.01 5.54 18.11
C ARG A 708 6.55 5.36 19.55
N ASN A 709 5.95 4.20 19.82
CA ASN A 709 5.40 3.85 21.12
C ASN A 709 4.29 4.82 21.60
N ARG A 710 3.68 5.58 20.68
CA ARG A 710 2.41 6.27 20.90
C ARG A 710 1.31 5.44 20.25
N SER A 711 0.64 4.61 21.05
CA SER A 711 -0.65 3.99 20.72
C SER A 711 -1.82 5.00 20.72
N GLY A 712 -1.52 6.30 20.53
CA GLY A 712 -2.45 7.41 20.67
C GLY A 712 -3.70 7.22 19.81
N ASN A 713 -4.81 6.94 20.49
CA ASN A 713 -6.18 6.73 19.99
C ASN A 713 -6.45 5.48 19.15
N PHE A 714 -5.59 4.47 19.21
CA PHE A 714 -5.96 3.13 18.70
C PHE A 714 -6.49 2.28 19.85
N PRO A 715 -7.48 1.39 19.63
CA PRO A 715 -7.75 0.28 20.53
C PRO A 715 -6.43 -0.48 20.68
N GLN A 716 -5.72 -0.25 21.78
CA GLN A 716 -4.45 -0.91 22.01
C GLN A 716 -4.77 -2.40 22.02
N TYR A 717 -4.11 -3.18 21.16
CA TYR A 717 -4.19 -4.62 20.90
C TYR A 717 -4.59 -5.05 19.48
N GLU A 718 -5.42 -4.32 18.73
CA GLU A 718 -5.75 -4.76 17.36
C GLU A 718 -4.52 -4.78 16.44
N HIS A 719 -3.65 -3.78 16.59
CA HIS A 719 -2.37 -3.68 15.89
C HIS A 719 -1.39 -4.84 16.15
N LYS A 720 -1.55 -5.59 17.26
CA LYS A 720 -0.73 -6.76 17.59
C LYS A 720 -1.01 -7.92 16.63
N TYR A 721 -2.23 -7.96 16.09
CA TYR A 721 -2.74 -9.04 15.27
C TYR A 721 -2.99 -8.64 13.81
N ASP A 722 -3.02 -7.34 13.55
CA ASP A 722 -3.04 -6.82 12.19
C ASP A 722 -1.64 -6.87 11.57
N VAL A 723 -1.45 -7.82 10.67
CA VAL A 723 -0.19 -8.01 9.91
C VAL A 723 0.15 -6.81 9.02
N LEU A 724 -0.84 -5.97 8.72
CA LEU A 724 -0.70 -4.73 7.96
C LEU A 724 -0.54 -3.51 8.86
N PHE A 725 -0.51 -3.64 10.18
CA PHE A 725 -0.34 -2.47 11.03
C PHE A 725 1.01 -1.80 10.77
N PRO A 726 1.05 -0.48 10.50
CA PRO A 726 2.28 0.22 10.15
C PRO A 726 3.29 0.21 11.30
N LYS A 727 4.53 -0.17 11.00
CA LYS A 727 5.64 -0.14 11.97
C LYS A 727 6.52 1.07 11.73
N VAL A 728 6.63 1.93 12.74
CA VAL A 728 7.58 3.06 12.73
C VAL A 728 9.01 2.52 12.66
N SER A 729 9.84 3.16 11.86
CA SER A 729 11.25 2.79 11.69
C SER A 729 11.98 2.69 13.04
N THR A 730 12.87 1.70 13.15
CA THR A 730 13.76 1.52 14.31
C THR A 730 14.76 2.65 14.49
N LEU A 731 15.06 3.38 13.41
CA LEU A 731 15.97 4.53 13.41
C LEU A 731 15.38 5.77 14.11
N ILE A 732 14.07 5.79 14.35
CA ILE A 732 13.41 6.90 15.04
C ILE A 732 13.47 6.65 16.54
N GLU A 733 14.20 7.49 17.26
CA GLU A 733 14.40 7.39 18.70
C GLU A 733 14.10 8.71 19.40
N ARG A 734 13.95 8.66 20.72
CA ARG A 734 13.91 9.87 21.54
C ARG A 734 15.34 10.34 21.77
N LEU A 735 15.57 11.63 21.59
CA LEU A 735 16.94 12.16 21.48
C LEU A 735 17.36 12.98 22.71
N GLY A 736 16.41 13.35 23.59
CA GLY A 736 16.69 14.10 24.81
C GLY A 736 17.39 15.44 24.54
N MET A 737 17.14 16.06 23.39
CA MET A 737 17.80 17.31 22.98
C MET A 737 17.21 18.51 23.70
N THR A 738 18.06 19.46 24.06
CA THR A 738 17.65 20.75 24.62
C THR A 738 17.07 21.66 23.53
N SER A 739 16.39 22.74 23.93
CA SER A 739 15.90 23.72 22.95
C SER A 739 17.04 24.45 22.23
N ALA A 740 18.19 24.66 22.90
CA ALA A 740 19.38 25.23 22.26
C ALA A 740 19.94 24.31 21.16
N GLU A 741 19.99 23.00 21.41
CA GLU A 741 20.43 22.02 20.41
C GLU A 741 19.44 21.92 19.23
N LEU A 742 18.13 21.99 19.49
CA LEU A 742 17.11 22.06 18.42
C LEU A 742 17.23 23.34 17.58
N LEU A 743 17.55 24.47 18.19
CA LEU A 743 17.83 25.71 17.47
C LEU A 743 19.11 25.62 16.66
N ALA A 744 20.15 24.96 17.16
CA ALA A 744 21.37 24.69 16.40
C ALA A 744 21.08 23.80 15.17
N LEU A 745 20.29 22.72 15.32
CA LEU A 745 19.81 21.93 14.18
C LEU A 745 19.04 22.76 13.16
N LYS A 746 18.13 23.62 13.62
CA LYS A 746 17.40 24.54 12.73
C LYS A 746 18.36 25.47 11.98
N ALA A 747 19.36 26.03 12.66
CA ALA A 747 20.37 26.87 12.01
C ALA A 747 21.12 26.09 10.92
N PHE A 748 21.50 24.83 11.18
CA PHE A 748 22.10 24.00 10.14
C PHE A 748 21.16 23.73 8.95
N MET A 749 19.85 23.59 9.17
CA MET A 749 18.87 23.52 8.07
C MET A 749 18.85 24.81 7.23
N SER A 750 19.06 25.98 7.84
CA SER A 750 19.29 27.24 7.12
C SER A 750 20.58 27.20 6.31
N ALA A 751 21.67 26.65 6.87
CA ALA A 751 22.97 26.57 6.20
C ALA A 751 23.01 25.67 4.95
N VAL A 752 22.12 24.67 4.89
CA VAL A 752 21.93 23.80 3.70
C VAL A 752 20.84 24.30 2.76
N SER A 753 20.32 25.50 3.01
CA SER A 753 19.37 26.20 2.18
C SER A 753 20.02 27.41 1.51
N SER A 754 19.59 27.70 0.29
CA SER A 754 20.02 28.84 -0.51
C SER A 754 18.84 29.74 -0.85
N ASP A 755 19.10 30.92 -1.40
CA ASP A 755 18.04 31.73 -2.00
C ASP A 755 17.31 30.92 -3.06
N VAL A 756 15.98 30.89 -2.97
CA VAL A 756 15.17 30.04 -3.82
C VAL A 756 15.37 30.41 -5.29
N ARG A 757 15.93 29.47 -6.06
CA ARG A 757 16.16 29.62 -7.50
C ARG A 757 14.84 29.91 -8.23
N GLN A 758 14.78 31.00 -8.99
CA GLN A 758 13.58 31.41 -9.77
C GLN A 758 13.70 31.08 -11.27
N ASP A 759 14.89 30.68 -11.69
CA ASP A 759 15.36 30.55 -13.06
C ASP A 759 16.09 29.21 -13.26
N SER A 760 16.24 28.76 -14.49
CA SER A 760 16.99 27.53 -14.77
C SER A 760 18.47 27.69 -14.43
N ALA A 761 19.11 26.64 -13.92
CA ALA A 761 20.55 26.61 -13.73
C ALA A 761 21.30 26.78 -15.06
N THR A 762 22.47 27.44 -15.01
CA THR A 762 23.33 27.54 -16.17
C THR A 762 23.97 26.17 -16.48
N PRO A 763 24.42 25.93 -17.71
CA PRO A 763 25.18 24.73 -18.07
C PRO A 763 26.37 24.48 -17.13
N GLU A 764 27.10 25.53 -16.73
CA GLU A 764 28.21 25.44 -15.78
C GLU A 764 27.73 25.02 -14.39
N GLU A 765 26.65 25.62 -13.87
CA GLU A 765 26.04 25.21 -12.59
C GLU A 765 25.57 23.75 -12.60
N MET A 766 25.14 23.24 -13.75
CA MET A 766 24.74 21.85 -13.93
C MET A 766 25.93 20.90 -14.17
N GLY A 767 27.16 21.41 -14.28
CA GLY A 767 28.36 20.64 -14.61
C GLY A 767 28.39 20.15 -16.06
N ILE A 768 27.67 20.80 -16.98
CA ILE A 768 27.65 20.50 -18.40
C ILE A 768 28.76 21.29 -19.09
N VAL A 769 29.71 20.59 -19.68
CA VAL A 769 30.70 21.19 -20.57
C VAL A 769 30.04 21.40 -21.93
N ILE A 770 29.83 22.66 -22.31
CA ILE A 770 29.44 23.00 -23.68
C ILE A 770 30.72 22.98 -24.51
N PRO A 771 30.83 22.13 -25.55
CA PRO A 771 31.95 22.22 -26.49
C PRO A 771 31.90 23.58 -27.19
N ASP A 772 33.03 24.31 -27.18
CA ASP A 772 33.22 25.60 -27.87
C ASP A 772 32.82 25.56 -29.36
#